data_AF-A0A6J1NZW5-F1
#
_entry.id   AF-A0A6J1NZW5-F1
#
_cell.length_a   1.000
_cell.length_b   1.000
_cell.length_c   1.000
_cell.angle_alpha   90.00
_cell.angle_beta   90.00
_cell.angle_gamma   90.00
#
_symmetry.space_group_name_H-M   'P 1'
#
loop_
_entity.id
_entity.type
_entity.pdbx_description
1 polymer ?
#
loop_
_entity_poly.entity_id
_entity_poly.type
_entity_poly.pdbx_seq_one_letter_code
_entity_poly.pdbx_strand_id
1 'polypeptide(L)'
;MCLEGGCGACIVSAVKCPGQPPQAVNSCLVSVTSCHGWDITTIENVGNRLQGYHPLQTTLAEHNGTQCGYCTPGWVMSMYSLLKSESNLTMLDVERSLSSNLCRCTGYRPILEAFKRFACDASQSKDITDIEELCKKTKDMCSRNCKDFDWCFVSKDDLESIVLEIELKDGRRWIRVQTVADIQKILRTIGTDSYMLVAGNTAKGAYPIIDYPWTLIDISDVSELKGYIHDQNLIVGAGTTLTEFIKILKEVSNIEFFEYLGIIDKHIDFVAHVAVRNLGTIAGNLMLKHGHREFPSDIFLLLESIGALITIISQAGLKKTITLSNFLNEDMRGKIILNVIMPPLCKACKLVTYKVAPRSRNAHAIVNAGFFYKVNKDNRVLTCRIVFGGLSPNFNRATQTEKYLVGKTLFNNDTLQNSLKILSNELIVTDLSPEPSVSFRKKLALGLFYKGLLSLCPENILKSQYRSGAVKLPESRPVSTASQSFTTDPSVWPLNQPLPKSEALIQCAGEAKYAEDIPKLPNEVFAAFVLSTVALGTIASIDATEALQQMGVLAFYTAKDIPGLNSFTSPDVTDFTTDEEILCSGEVQYYNQPIGIIVAESHYLANRAALIVKVTYTNVRKPEVDVRVNKRNPQKATFVGSAEATSKGNDVSKIIKGSRTINGQYHFCFETMMCVSFPTEEGLKVYPTSQYIDANQVLIARSLNIEESRIDVEVRRLGGSFGSKISRQNMVTTACTLVTYKLNRPCRFILPLRNQTRVLGKRMPSSSDYEIGVNENGVIQYLNYDLYNDNGFIVNETLIRFTLDQYFNCYKRDAWNYKCFNVITDTHSNTWFRSPGTLEAITSTEEMMERISYELGLDPLQVRMNNLDTTRYGDLVEMVNTLIVDSNYRERRNAVDKFNVENRWKKRGLRFTTMKWSVSAPFFLNVTLSVYHGDGSVAINHGGIELGQGINTKAIQVCAYYLNIPLNKIHVKPTTSMLNPNNSRTAGSLTSQNVQIGIEKCCKQLLSRLEPIKQKMTNPTWEQLIAKAFEEGINLQANGYVDGSDIHDFDVFGVTLAEVEVDTLTGQFQIIRVDLLEDVGRSINPELTIGQIEGAFIMGTGYLTSEELVYDRSSGELQTDRTWNYFVPGGTDIPQDFRIYFKKKSYSNDAILGSKVISEPATCMGVVIPLALREAITSSRLESGIATNSWFNIDGPYTVEKIGLSCETKLEDFKFY
;
A
#
# COMPACT_ATOMS: atom_id res chain seq x y z
N MET A 1 -4.15 12.38 -0.52
CA MET A 1 -3.30 11.19 -0.30
C MET A 1 -1.88 11.35 -0.86
N CYS A 2 -1.48 10.74 -2.00
CA CYS A 2 -0.06 10.68 -2.41
C CYS A 2 0.44 11.86 -3.26
N LEU A 3 -0.41 12.46 -4.12
CA LEU A 3 -0.04 13.49 -5.10
C LEU A 3 1.00 13.05 -6.16
N GLU A 4 1.16 11.74 -6.34
CA GLU A 4 2.23 11.11 -7.13
C GLU A 4 1.72 10.20 -8.25
N GLY A 5 0.39 9.96 -8.31
CA GLY A 5 -0.22 9.02 -9.26
C GLY A 5 0.02 7.53 -8.96
N GLY A 6 0.68 7.21 -7.84
CA GLY A 6 1.00 5.84 -7.46
C GLY A 6 -0.09 5.07 -6.70
N CYS A 7 -1.10 5.75 -6.11
CA CYS A 7 -2.10 5.08 -5.26
C CYS A 7 -3.46 4.78 -5.92
N GLY A 8 -3.84 5.53 -6.96
CA GLY A 8 -5.14 5.42 -7.63
C GLY A 8 -6.36 6.00 -6.88
N ALA A 9 -6.19 6.59 -5.69
CA ALA A 9 -7.32 7.14 -4.92
C ALA A 9 -8.01 8.36 -5.57
N CYS A 10 -7.30 9.10 -6.43
CA CYS A 10 -7.77 10.34 -7.06
C CYS A 10 -8.20 10.14 -8.52
N ILE A 11 -8.60 8.93 -8.89
CA ILE A 11 -8.97 8.63 -10.28
C ILE A 11 -10.33 9.24 -10.60
N VAL A 12 -10.40 9.92 -11.74
CA VAL A 12 -11.63 10.41 -12.37
C VAL A 12 -11.68 9.93 -13.82
N SER A 13 -12.85 9.98 -14.45
CA SER A 13 -13.00 9.68 -15.87
C SER A 13 -12.97 10.97 -16.68
N ALA A 14 -12.21 11.01 -17.77
CA ALA A 14 -12.10 12.20 -18.61
C ALA A 14 -12.22 11.85 -20.10
N VAL A 15 -13.05 12.61 -20.83
CA VAL A 15 -13.07 12.66 -22.30
C VAL A 15 -12.32 13.92 -22.73
N LYS A 16 -11.19 13.75 -23.40
CA LYS A 16 -10.27 14.86 -23.70
C LYS A 16 -10.62 15.60 -25.00
N CYS A 17 -11.25 14.91 -25.94
CA CYS A 17 -11.73 15.46 -27.21
C CYS A 17 -13.12 14.88 -27.54
N PRO A 18 -14.01 15.65 -28.19
CA PRO A 18 -15.32 15.15 -28.62
C PRO A 18 -15.20 13.85 -29.44
N GLY A 19 -16.04 12.86 -29.12
CA GLY A 19 -16.08 11.56 -29.80
C GLY A 19 -15.03 10.53 -29.35
N GLN A 20 -14.11 10.87 -28.44
CA GLN A 20 -13.18 9.88 -27.86
C GLN A 20 -13.80 9.12 -26.69
N PRO A 21 -13.41 7.84 -26.46
CA PRO A 21 -13.84 7.11 -25.28
C PRO A 21 -13.25 7.74 -24.01
N PRO A 22 -13.97 7.70 -22.88
CA PRO A 22 -13.46 8.23 -21.62
C PRO A 22 -12.26 7.41 -21.12
N GLN A 23 -11.33 8.09 -20.46
CA GLN A 23 -10.13 7.47 -19.89
C GLN A 23 -9.99 7.80 -18.41
N ALA A 24 -9.50 6.83 -17.63
CA ALA A 24 -9.12 7.07 -16.24
C ALA A 24 -7.90 8.00 -16.17
N VAL A 25 -7.98 9.05 -15.36
CA VAL A 25 -6.88 10.00 -15.12
C VAL A 25 -6.69 10.24 -13.64
N ASN A 26 -5.42 10.39 -13.21
CA ASN A 26 -5.09 10.75 -11.84
C ASN A 26 -5.23 12.27 -11.67
N SER A 27 -6.31 12.75 -11.05
CA SER A 27 -6.56 14.19 -10.92
C SER A 27 -5.44 14.94 -10.18
N CYS A 28 -4.72 14.28 -9.27
CA CYS A 28 -3.59 14.88 -8.56
C CYS A 28 -2.38 15.24 -9.46
N LEU A 29 -2.30 14.68 -10.68
CA LEU A 29 -1.22 14.96 -11.63
C LEU A 29 -1.61 15.99 -12.70
N VAL A 30 -2.90 16.24 -12.90
CA VAL A 30 -3.42 17.09 -13.99
C VAL A 30 -3.59 18.52 -13.51
N SER A 31 -3.14 19.50 -14.30
CA SER A 31 -3.43 20.92 -14.06
C SER A 31 -4.85 21.25 -14.51
N VAL A 32 -5.55 22.10 -13.77
CA VAL A 32 -6.89 22.58 -14.19
C VAL A 32 -6.85 23.26 -15.56
N THR A 33 -5.77 23.98 -15.88
CA THR A 33 -5.58 24.60 -17.20
C THR A 33 -5.51 23.57 -18.33
N SER A 34 -4.91 22.40 -18.08
CA SER A 34 -4.84 21.29 -19.03
C SER A 34 -6.21 20.67 -19.33
N CYS A 35 -7.21 20.88 -18.47
CA CYS A 35 -8.56 20.35 -18.66
C CYS A 35 -9.45 21.21 -19.58
N HIS A 36 -8.94 22.30 -20.17
CA HIS A 36 -9.75 23.10 -21.09
C HIS A 36 -10.29 22.22 -22.23
N GLY A 37 -11.62 22.18 -22.40
CA GLY A 37 -12.33 21.34 -23.36
C GLY A 37 -12.60 19.89 -22.93
N TRP A 38 -12.16 19.47 -21.74
CA TRP A 38 -12.41 18.11 -21.25
C TRP A 38 -13.80 17.98 -20.62
N ASP A 39 -14.45 16.85 -20.83
CA ASP A 39 -15.60 16.41 -20.04
C ASP A 39 -15.11 15.48 -18.92
N ILE A 40 -15.33 15.86 -17.67
CA ILE A 40 -14.83 15.17 -16.47
C ILE A 40 -16.01 14.61 -15.68
N THR A 41 -16.01 13.30 -15.49
CA THR A 41 -16.96 12.59 -14.62
C THR A 41 -16.25 12.14 -13.34
N THR A 42 -16.80 12.53 -12.20
CA THR A 42 -16.39 12.07 -10.86
C THR A 42 -17.36 11.04 -10.31
N ILE A 43 -17.05 10.48 -9.13
CA ILE A 43 -17.82 9.39 -8.52
C ILE A 43 -19.28 9.77 -8.24
N GLU A 44 -19.53 11.03 -7.90
CA GLU A 44 -20.85 11.55 -7.53
C GLU A 44 -21.83 11.58 -8.71
N ASN A 45 -21.30 11.75 -9.93
CA ASN A 45 -22.10 11.74 -11.17
C ASN A 45 -22.36 10.31 -11.68
N VAL A 46 -21.50 9.35 -11.34
CA VAL A 46 -21.71 7.94 -11.72
C VAL A 46 -22.99 7.39 -11.08
N GLY A 47 -23.26 7.75 -9.83
CA GLY A 47 -24.46 7.38 -9.09
C GLY A 47 -24.40 7.85 -7.64
N ASN A 48 -25.55 8.10 -7.02
CA ASN A 48 -25.68 8.63 -5.67
C ASN A 48 -27.05 8.31 -5.06
N ARG A 49 -27.27 8.68 -3.80
CA ARG A 49 -28.53 8.37 -3.09
C ARG A 49 -29.79 8.96 -3.73
N LEU A 50 -29.67 10.08 -4.46
CA LEU A 50 -30.80 10.81 -5.04
C LEU A 50 -31.18 10.27 -6.42
N GLN A 51 -30.18 9.87 -7.21
CA GLN A 51 -30.35 9.40 -8.59
C GLN A 51 -30.42 7.86 -8.67
N GLY A 52 -30.02 7.17 -7.61
CA GLY A 52 -29.78 5.73 -7.60
C GLY A 52 -28.28 5.45 -7.72
N TYR A 53 -27.83 4.40 -7.03
CA TYR A 53 -26.45 3.95 -7.10
C TYR A 53 -26.20 3.18 -8.40
N HIS A 54 -25.03 3.38 -8.99
CA HIS A 54 -24.61 2.66 -10.20
C HIS A 54 -24.33 1.18 -9.88
N PRO A 55 -24.50 0.23 -10.82
CA PRO A 55 -24.18 -1.19 -10.61
C PRO A 55 -22.77 -1.43 -10.06
N LEU A 56 -21.77 -0.71 -10.57
CA LEU A 56 -20.41 -0.78 -10.02
C LEU A 56 -20.33 -0.42 -8.53
N GLN A 57 -21.10 0.58 -8.09
CA GLN A 57 -21.12 1.02 -6.70
C GLN A 57 -21.85 -0.01 -5.81
N THR A 58 -23.00 -0.52 -6.26
CA THR A 58 -23.78 -1.53 -5.53
C THR A 58 -23.05 -2.86 -5.47
N THR A 59 -22.55 -3.38 -6.60
CA THR A 59 -21.81 -4.64 -6.64
C THR A 59 -20.56 -4.60 -5.76
N LEU A 60 -19.80 -3.49 -5.76
CA LEU A 60 -18.64 -3.37 -4.89
C LEU A 60 -19.03 -3.33 -3.39
N ALA A 61 -20.14 -2.67 -3.06
CA ALA A 61 -20.65 -2.61 -1.69
C ALA A 61 -21.14 -3.97 -1.20
N GLU A 62 -21.95 -4.66 -2.01
CA GLU A 62 -22.55 -5.98 -1.71
C GLU A 62 -21.50 -7.07 -1.55
N HIS A 63 -20.37 -6.97 -2.25
CA HIS A 63 -19.28 -7.95 -2.18
C HIS A 63 -18.19 -7.55 -1.18
N ASN A 64 -18.48 -6.61 -0.27
CA ASN A 64 -17.56 -6.17 0.79
C ASN A 64 -16.20 -5.67 0.26
N GLY A 65 -16.19 -5.08 -0.94
CA GLY A 65 -15.02 -4.48 -1.56
C GLY A 65 -14.63 -3.12 -0.96
N THR A 66 -15.28 -2.69 0.12
CA THR A 66 -14.99 -1.44 0.83
C THR A 66 -14.95 -1.65 2.34
N GLN A 67 -13.87 -1.18 2.97
CA GLN A 67 -13.71 -1.16 4.44
C GLN A 67 -13.64 0.29 4.93
N CYS A 68 -12.45 0.91 4.96
CA CYS A 68 -12.33 2.30 5.39
C CYS A 68 -13.03 3.27 4.44
N GLY A 69 -13.15 2.91 3.16
CA GLY A 69 -13.87 3.64 2.11
C GLY A 69 -13.04 4.65 1.32
N TYR A 70 -11.85 5.01 1.79
CA TYR A 70 -11.12 6.16 1.24
C TYR A 70 -10.56 5.89 -0.18
N CYS A 71 -10.14 4.66 -0.47
CA CYS A 71 -9.69 4.29 -1.82
C CYS A 71 -10.84 3.95 -2.78
N THR A 72 -12.05 3.72 -2.25
CA THR A 72 -13.17 3.09 -2.96
C THR A 72 -13.64 3.88 -4.19
N PRO A 73 -13.76 5.23 -4.15
CA PRO A 73 -14.08 6.01 -5.35
C PRO A 73 -13.12 5.75 -6.52
N GLY A 74 -11.81 5.70 -6.25
CA GLY A 74 -10.80 5.44 -7.27
C GLY A 74 -10.94 4.07 -7.94
N TRP A 75 -11.35 3.04 -7.20
CA TRP A 75 -11.63 1.71 -7.75
C TRP A 75 -12.86 1.69 -8.67
N VAL A 76 -13.96 2.32 -8.23
CA VAL A 76 -15.17 2.45 -9.05
C VAL A 76 -14.88 3.25 -10.32
N MET A 77 -14.16 4.37 -10.21
CA MET A 77 -13.82 5.21 -11.38
C MET A 77 -12.85 4.55 -12.35
N SER A 78 -11.91 3.74 -11.85
CA SER A 78 -11.06 2.88 -12.71
C SER A 78 -11.91 1.90 -13.52
N MET A 79 -12.81 1.17 -12.86
CA MET A 79 -13.64 0.17 -13.54
C MET A 79 -14.66 0.83 -14.48
N TYR A 80 -15.27 1.95 -14.08
CA TYR A 80 -16.18 2.73 -14.91
C TYR A 80 -15.52 3.18 -16.22
N SER A 81 -14.31 3.74 -16.12
CA SER A 81 -13.58 4.19 -17.30
C SER A 81 -13.17 3.01 -18.19
N LEU A 82 -12.76 1.89 -17.59
CA LEU A 82 -12.36 0.68 -18.30
C LEU A 82 -13.52 0.12 -19.14
N LEU A 83 -14.70 -0.08 -18.52
CA LEU A 83 -15.90 -0.59 -19.19
C LEU A 83 -16.42 0.31 -20.31
N LYS A 84 -16.31 1.64 -20.15
CA LYS A 84 -16.68 2.59 -21.19
C LYS A 84 -15.69 2.64 -22.35
N SER A 85 -14.45 2.20 -22.13
CA SER A 85 -13.39 2.26 -23.14
C SER A 85 -13.20 0.97 -23.95
N GLU A 86 -13.60 -0.19 -23.41
CA GLU A 86 -13.37 -1.50 -24.01
C GLU A 86 -14.60 -2.40 -23.81
N SER A 87 -15.11 -3.04 -24.87
CA SER A 87 -16.41 -3.75 -24.85
C SER A 87 -16.32 -5.28 -24.71
N ASN A 88 -15.12 -5.87 -24.57
CA ASN A 88 -14.90 -7.32 -24.46
C ASN A 88 -13.74 -7.64 -23.49
N LEU A 89 -13.93 -7.37 -22.20
CA LEU A 89 -12.90 -7.57 -21.19
C LEU A 89 -13.00 -8.95 -20.56
N THR A 90 -11.88 -9.69 -20.51
CA THR A 90 -11.79 -10.92 -19.71
C THR A 90 -11.57 -10.62 -18.24
N MET A 91 -11.83 -11.59 -17.36
CA MET A 91 -11.54 -11.48 -15.93
C MET A 91 -10.06 -11.16 -15.67
N LEU A 92 -9.16 -11.70 -16.50
CA LEU A 92 -7.73 -11.43 -16.42
C LEU A 92 -7.40 -9.99 -16.81
N ASP A 93 -8.08 -9.44 -17.82
CA ASP A 93 -7.90 -8.04 -18.23
C ASP A 93 -8.37 -7.07 -17.15
N VAL A 94 -9.50 -7.39 -16.49
CA VAL A 94 -10.01 -6.64 -15.33
C VAL A 94 -8.99 -6.67 -14.19
N GLU A 95 -8.50 -7.85 -13.79
CA GLU A 95 -7.51 -7.96 -12.73
C GLU A 95 -6.22 -7.17 -13.06
N ARG A 96 -5.69 -7.33 -14.27
CA ARG A 96 -4.46 -6.65 -14.70
C ARG A 96 -4.62 -5.13 -14.72
N SER A 97 -5.76 -4.63 -15.21
CA SER A 97 -6.04 -3.20 -15.31
C SER A 97 -6.23 -2.55 -13.95
N LEU A 98 -6.88 -3.25 -13.01
CA LEU A 98 -7.17 -2.73 -11.69
C LEU A 98 -6.00 -2.92 -10.69
N SER A 99 -5.06 -3.82 -10.97
CA SER A 99 -3.94 -4.12 -10.07
C SER A 99 -2.91 -3.00 -9.89
N SER A 100 -3.03 -1.89 -10.64
CA SER A 100 -2.22 -0.70 -10.36
C SER A 100 -2.77 0.15 -9.20
N ASN A 101 -4.05 0.02 -8.86
CA ASN A 101 -4.66 0.71 -7.73
C ASN A 101 -4.25 0.04 -6.42
N LEU A 102 -4.13 0.82 -5.35
CA LEU A 102 -3.75 0.30 -4.03
C LEU A 102 -4.94 0.27 -3.06
N CYS A 103 -4.90 -0.65 -2.10
CA CYS A 103 -5.83 -0.72 -0.97
C CYS A 103 -5.09 -1.28 0.23
N ARG A 104 -5.24 -0.65 1.41
CA ARG A 104 -4.56 -1.10 2.64
C ARG A 104 -5.44 -1.97 3.55
N CYS A 105 -6.74 -2.07 3.27
CA CYS A 105 -7.71 -2.67 4.18
C CYS A 105 -8.27 -4.01 3.71
N THR A 106 -8.63 -4.17 2.43
CA THR A 106 -9.49 -5.28 1.98
C THR A 106 -8.74 -6.57 1.65
N GLY A 107 -7.42 -6.53 1.51
CA GLY A 107 -6.66 -7.64 0.94
C GLY A 107 -6.94 -7.87 -0.55
N TYR A 108 -7.53 -6.90 -1.26
CA TYR A 108 -7.85 -6.87 -2.70
C TYR A 108 -8.87 -7.90 -3.21
N ARG A 109 -8.89 -9.12 -2.67
CA ARG A 109 -9.77 -10.23 -3.09
C ARG A 109 -11.22 -9.79 -3.33
N PRO A 110 -11.94 -9.18 -2.36
CA PRO A 110 -13.35 -8.82 -2.57
C PRO A 110 -13.55 -7.76 -3.67
N ILE A 111 -12.58 -6.86 -3.88
CA ILE A 111 -12.64 -5.84 -4.93
C ILE A 111 -12.53 -6.50 -6.32
N LEU A 112 -11.52 -7.36 -6.49
CA LEU A 112 -11.27 -8.04 -7.77
C LEU A 112 -12.41 -9.01 -8.09
N GLU A 113 -12.91 -9.73 -7.10
CA GLU A 113 -14.05 -10.64 -7.27
C GLU A 113 -15.33 -9.88 -7.66
N ALA A 114 -15.60 -8.72 -7.04
CA ALA A 114 -16.75 -7.89 -7.40
C ALA A 114 -16.69 -7.44 -8.87
N PHE A 115 -15.54 -6.91 -9.32
CA PHE A 115 -15.44 -6.34 -10.66
C PHE A 115 -15.22 -7.35 -11.77
N LYS A 116 -14.64 -8.53 -11.48
CA LYS A 116 -14.56 -9.63 -12.46
C LYS A 116 -15.93 -10.06 -12.98
N ARG A 117 -17.01 -9.84 -12.22
CA ARG A 117 -18.38 -10.16 -12.64
C ARG A 117 -18.86 -9.37 -13.88
N PHE A 118 -18.19 -8.27 -14.21
CA PHE A 118 -18.48 -7.48 -15.42
C PHE A 118 -17.64 -7.92 -16.64
N ALA A 119 -16.83 -8.97 -16.51
CA ALA A 119 -16.07 -9.54 -17.61
C ALA A 119 -16.92 -10.48 -18.48
N CYS A 120 -16.57 -10.61 -19.77
CA CYS A 120 -17.31 -11.44 -20.73
C CYS A 120 -17.20 -12.94 -20.47
N ASP A 121 -16.16 -13.40 -19.78
CA ASP A 121 -15.88 -14.80 -19.42
C ASP A 121 -16.25 -15.14 -17.96
N ALA A 122 -16.90 -14.23 -17.24
CA ALA A 122 -17.43 -14.49 -15.90
C ALA A 122 -18.67 -15.41 -15.96
N SER A 123 -18.82 -16.31 -14.99
CA SER A 123 -20.03 -17.14 -14.90
C SER A 123 -21.25 -16.24 -14.62
N GLN A 124 -22.15 -16.12 -15.59
CA GLN A 124 -23.37 -15.31 -15.48
C GLN A 124 -24.25 -15.77 -14.31
N SER A 125 -24.17 -15.09 -13.16
CA SER A 125 -25.25 -15.11 -12.18
C SER A 125 -26.35 -14.15 -12.66
N LYS A 126 -27.60 -14.62 -12.73
CA LYS A 126 -28.77 -13.97 -13.36
C LYS A 126 -29.19 -12.59 -12.81
N ASP A 127 -28.47 -11.98 -11.88
CA ASP A 127 -28.90 -10.76 -11.19
C ASP A 127 -28.15 -9.48 -11.57
N ILE A 128 -27.23 -9.52 -12.55
CA ILE A 128 -26.58 -8.30 -13.06
C ILE A 128 -27.35 -7.85 -14.30
N THR A 129 -28.16 -6.80 -14.15
CA THR A 129 -28.84 -6.15 -15.28
C THR A 129 -27.78 -5.58 -16.21
N ASP A 130 -27.91 -5.80 -17.52
CA ASP A 130 -26.97 -5.27 -18.51
C ASP A 130 -26.90 -3.74 -18.37
N ILE A 131 -25.68 -3.19 -18.46
CA ILE A 131 -25.43 -1.75 -18.28
C ILE A 131 -26.16 -0.93 -19.36
N GLU A 132 -26.39 -1.54 -20.53
CA GLU A 132 -27.17 -0.99 -21.65
C GLU A 132 -28.68 -0.94 -21.33
N GLU A 133 -29.19 -1.83 -20.46
CA GLU A 133 -30.61 -1.91 -20.09
C GLU A 133 -31.01 -0.95 -18.95
N LEU A 134 -30.06 -0.54 -18.12
CA LEU A 134 -30.28 0.41 -17.01
C LEU A 134 -30.35 1.88 -17.48
N CYS A 135 -29.95 2.16 -18.71
CA CYS A 135 -30.26 3.43 -19.34
C CYS A 135 -31.76 3.44 -19.67
N LYS A 136 -32.59 3.98 -18.76
CA LYS A 136 -33.97 4.34 -19.10
C LYS A 136 -33.92 5.34 -20.25
N LYS A 137 -33.94 4.85 -21.49
CA LYS A 137 -34.43 5.62 -22.63
C LYS A 137 -35.81 6.08 -22.21
N THR A 138 -35.94 7.35 -21.84
CA THR A 138 -37.25 7.98 -21.74
C THR A 138 -37.94 7.68 -23.06
N LYS A 139 -39.03 6.89 -23.01
CA LYS A 139 -39.92 6.64 -24.15
C LYS A 139 -40.73 7.89 -24.52
N ASP A 140 -40.22 9.07 -24.20
CA ASP A 140 -40.68 10.28 -24.84
C ASP A 140 -40.12 10.21 -26.25
N MET A 141 -40.97 9.85 -27.21
CA MET A 141 -40.68 10.14 -28.60
C MET A 141 -40.25 11.61 -28.64
N CYS A 142 -39.00 11.82 -29.07
CA CYS A 142 -38.51 13.14 -29.42
C CYS A 142 -39.47 13.72 -30.47
N SER A 143 -40.40 14.56 -30.02
CA SER A 143 -41.33 15.32 -30.87
C SER A 143 -40.67 16.59 -31.41
N ARG A 144 -39.38 16.80 -31.08
CA ARG A 144 -38.56 17.75 -31.80
C ARG A 144 -38.16 17.11 -33.12
N ASN A 145 -38.58 17.74 -34.21
CA ASN A 145 -37.91 17.57 -35.49
C ASN A 145 -36.43 17.85 -35.26
N CYS A 146 -35.62 16.80 -35.15
CA CYS A 146 -34.18 16.89 -35.31
C CYS A 146 -33.96 17.32 -36.75
N LYS A 147 -33.96 18.64 -36.99
CA LYS A 147 -33.48 19.17 -38.25
C LYS A 147 -32.02 18.75 -38.34
N ASP A 148 -31.61 18.16 -39.46
CA ASP A 148 -30.24 17.71 -39.77
C ASP A 148 -29.18 18.84 -39.76
N PHE A 149 -29.45 19.97 -39.10
CA PHE A 149 -28.58 21.14 -38.98
C PHE A 149 -27.99 21.35 -37.57
N ASP A 150 -28.27 20.47 -36.59
CA ASP A 150 -27.54 20.47 -35.29
C ASP A 150 -26.27 19.61 -35.33
N TRP A 151 -25.84 19.20 -36.53
CA TRP A 151 -24.43 18.89 -36.75
C TRP A 151 -23.69 20.21 -36.86
N CYS A 152 -23.00 20.59 -35.78
CA CYS A 152 -21.98 21.61 -35.87
C CYS A 152 -20.85 21.03 -36.73
N PHE A 153 -21.00 21.13 -38.06
CA PHE A 153 -19.88 21.10 -38.96
C PHE A 153 -19.03 22.31 -38.59
N VAL A 154 -18.02 22.09 -37.76
CA VAL A 154 -16.88 23.00 -37.67
C VAL A 154 -16.37 23.10 -39.10
N SER A 155 -16.62 24.24 -39.73
CA SER A 155 -16.11 24.47 -41.07
C SER A 155 -14.58 24.48 -40.97
N LYS A 156 -13.88 24.10 -42.04
CA LYS A 156 -12.42 24.20 -42.06
C LYS A 156 -11.92 25.63 -41.79
N ASP A 157 -12.81 26.62 -41.91
CA ASP A 157 -12.57 28.04 -41.68
C ASP A 157 -12.82 28.48 -40.22
N ASP A 158 -13.38 27.63 -39.35
CA ASP A 158 -13.51 27.87 -37.89
C ASP A 158 -12.27 27.41 -37.09
N LEU A 159 -11.26 26.86 -37.77
CA LEU A 159 -9.97 26.41 -37.23
C LEU A 159 -8.87 27.46 -37.45
N GLU A 160 -9.09 28.71 -37.06
CA GLU A 160 -7.95 29.58 -36.78
C GLU A 160 -7.17 28.96 -35.61
N SER A 161 -5.85 28.83 -35.74
CA SER A 161 -5.01 28.27 -34.67
C SER A 161 -5.01 29.20 -33.46
N ILE A 162 -5.97 29.03 -32.55
CA ILE A 162 -6.06 29.84 -31.35
C ILE A 162 -5.05 29.29 -30.35
N VAL A 163 -3.88 29.93 -30.28
CA VAL A 163 -2.98 29.79 -29.14
C VAL A 163 -3.70 30.37 -27.93
N LEU A 164 -4.05 29.52 -26.97
CA LEU A 164 -4.73 29.95 -25.74
C LEU A 164 -3.67 30.32 -24.72
N GLU A 165 -3.71 31.56 -24.24
CA GLU A 165 -2.81 32.05 -23.21
C GLU A 165 -3.60 32.40 -21.94
N ILE A 166 -3.13 31.89 -20.80
CA ILE A 166 -3.72 32.09 -19.48
C ILE A 166 -2.63 32.61 -18.56
N GLU A 167 -2.84 33.80 -17.99
CA GLU A 167 -2.03 34.31 -16.88
C GLU A 167 -2.57 33.76 -15.56
N LEU A 168 -1.71 33.10 -14.78
CA LEU A 168 -2.03 32.54 -13.48
C LEU A 168 -1.94 33.62 -12.40
N LYS A 169 -2.59 33.38 -11.24
CA LYS A 169 -2.63 34.32 -10.11
C LYS A 169 -1.24 34.73 -9.59
N ASP A 170 -0.24 33.88 -9.77
CA ASP A 170 1.15 34.11 -9.37
C ASP A 170 2.01 34.76 -10.49
N GLY A 171 1.40 35.21 -11.59
CA GLY A 171 2.04 35.84 -12.74
C GLY A 171 2.69 34.86 -13.73
N ARG A 172 2.62 33.55 -13.48
CA ARG A 172 3.09 32.55 -14.45
C ARG A 172 2.17 32.51 -15.67
N ARG A 173 2.75 32.24 -16.84
CA ARG A 173 2.01 32.12 -18.11
C ARG A 173 1.84 30.65 -18.45
N TRP A 174 0.61 30.25 -18.76
CA TRP A 174 0.30 28.95 -19.31
C TRP A 174 -0.23 29.13 -20.73
N ILE A 175 0.41 28.49 -21.70
CA ILE A 175 0.16 28.69 -23.13
C ILE A 175 -0.12 27.34 -23.78
N ARG A 176 -1.31 27.16 -24.34
CA ARG A 176 -1.65 25.97 -25.13
C ARG A 176 -1.49 26.23 -26.61
N VAL A 177 -0.87 25.28 -27.29
CA VAL A 177 -0.51 25.34 -28.70
C VAL A 177 -1.11 24.19 -29.50
N GLN A 178 -1.27 24.38 -30.81
CA GLN A 178 -1.84 23.37 -31.70
C GLN A 178 -0.85 22.84 -32.74
N THR A 179 0.21 23.60 -33.02
CA THR A 179 1.23 23.21 -34.01
C THR A 179 2.63 23.26 -33.44
N VAL A 180 3.56 22.56 -34.09
CA VAL A 180 5.00 22.68 -33.74
C VAL A 180 5.51 24.09 -34.02
N ALA A 181 4.96 24.78 -35.03
CA ALA A 181 5.34 26.15 -35.39
C ALA A 181 5.02 27.14 -34.26
N ASP A 182 3.90 26.94 -33.55
CA ASP A 182 3.53 27.76 -32.39
C ASP A 182 4.57 27.65 -31.27
N ILE A 183 5.01 26.42 -30.96
CA ILE A 183 6.05 26.20 -29.93
C ILE A 183 7.33 26.96 -30.31
N GLN A 184 7.75 26.84 -31.57
CA GLN A 184 8.95 27.54 -32.05
C GLN A 184 8.80 29.06 -31.98
N LYS A 185 7.62 29.60 -32.33
CA LYS A 185 7.32 31.02 -32.22
C LYS A 185 7.40 31.50 -30.78
N ILE A 186 6.80 30.76 -29.84
CA ILE A 186 6.83 31.09 -28.40
C ILE A 186 8.26 31.08 -27.89
N LEU A 187 9.02 30.01 -28.14
CA LEU A 187 10.41 29.89 -27.67
C LEU A 187 11.33 30.98 -28.24
N ARG A 188 11.12 31.40 -29.50
CA ARG A 188 11.83 32.57 -30.07
C ARG A 188 11.43 33.90 -29.43
N THR A 189 10.22 33.99 -28.90
CA THR A 189 9.67 35.22 -28.30
C THR A 189 10.08 35.36 -26.83
N ILE A 190 9.93 34.30 -26.03
CA ILE A 190 10.19 34.34 -24.59
C ILE A 190 11.64 33.93 -24.22
N GLY A 191 12.37 33.36 -25.17
CA GLY A 191 13.67 32.72 -24.93
C GLY A 191 13.55 31.29 -24.41
N THR A 192 14.68 30.74 -23.95
CA THR A 192 14.79 29.33 -23.50
C THR A 192 15.19 29.18 -22.04
N ASP A 193 15.16 30.26 -21.26
CA ASP A 193 15.73 30.30 -19.91
C ASP A 193 14.77 29.82 -18.82
N SER A 194 13.46 29.99 -19.02
CA SER A 194 12.44 29.59 -18.03
C SER A 194 11.15 29.11 -18.70
N TYR A 195 11.19 27.90 -19.25
CA TYR A 195 10.01 27.24 -19.82
C TYR A 195 9.96 25.75 -19.50
N MET A 196 8.77 25.17 -19.60
CA MET A 196 8.56 23.72 -19.61
C MET A 196 7.50 23.36 -20.64
N LEU A 197 7.80 22.36 -21.47
CA LEU A 197 6.78 21.71 -22.30
C LEU A 197 6.00 20.73 -21.43
N VAL A 198 4.68 20.89 -21.39
CA VAL A 198 3.78 20.09 -20.58
C VAL A 198 2.85 19.30 -21.50
N ALA A 199 2.73 17.99 -21.24
CA ALA A 199 1.67 17.15 -21.79
C ALA A 199 0.94 16.49 -20.62
N GLY A 200 1.28 15.24 -20.29
CA GLY A 200 0.66 14.53 -19.17
C GLY A 200 1.04 14.96 -17.76
N ASN A 201 2.10 15.77 -17.59
CA ASN A 201 2.64 16.21 -16.29
C ASN A 201 2.97 15.07 -15.30
N THR A 202 3.09 13.83 -15.77
CA THR A 202 3.24 12.65 -14.92
C THR A 202 4.63 12.48 -14.33
N ALA A 203 5.64 13.12 -14.92
CA ALA A 203 7.02 13.14 -14.46
C ALA A 203 7.16 13.58 -12.99
N LYS A 204 6.27 14.47 -12.53
CA LYS A 204 6.27 14.97 -11.15
C LYS A 204 6.07 13.87 -10.10
N GLY A 205 5.46 12.75 -10.49
CA GLY A 205 5.28 11.59 -9.62
C GLY A 205 6.62 10.95 -9.25
N ALA A 206 7.50 10.77 -10.25
CA ALA A 206 8.85 10.26 -10.03
C ALA A 206 9.76 11.35 -9.42
N TYR A 207 9.86 12.50 -10.10
CA TYR A 207 10.73 13.61 -9.71
C TYR A 207 9.89 14.86 -9.38
N PRO A 208 9.66 15.17 -8.09
CA PRO A 208 8.79 16.27 -7.69
C PRO A 208 9.22 17.62 -8.28
N ILE A 209 8.24 18.38 -8.75
CA ILE A 209 8.43 19.76 -9.18
C ILE A 209 8.02 20.67 -8.02
N ILE A 210 9.01 21.31 -7.39
CA ILE A 210 8.79 22.23 -6.26
C ILE A 210 8.26 23.57 -6.78
N ASP A 211 8.97 24.14 -7.76
CA ASP A 211 8.59 25.36 -8.46
C ASP A 211 8.55 25.11 -9.97
N TYR A 212 7.42 25.46 -10.57
CA TYR A 212 7.28 25.47 -12.02
C TYR A 212 7.99 26.70 -12.61
N PRO A 213 8.53 26.60 -13.84
CA PRO A 213 9.10 27.74 -14.55
C PRO A 213 8.04 28.80 -14.87
N TRP A 214 8.48 29.98 -15.29
CA TRP A 214 7.59 31.12 -15.57
C TRP A 214 6.61 30.87 -16.71
N THR A 215 7.02 30.11 -17.73
CA THR A 215 6.15 29.76 -18.86
C THR A 215 5.94 28.25 -18.97
N LEU A 216 4.69 27.81 -18.96
CA LEU A 216 4.28 26.44 -19.21
C LEU A 216 3.64 26.37 -20.60
N ILE A 217 4.19 25.56 -21.49
CA ILE A 217 3.67 25.39 -22.85
C ILE A 217 2.98 24.03 -22.91
N ASP A 218 1.66 24.01 -22.91
CA ASP A 218 0.85 22.81 -23.08
C ASP A 218 0.85 22.37 -24.54
N ILE A 219 1.53 21.26 -24.80
CA ILE A 219 1.69 20.64 -26.12
C ILE A 219 0.74 19.46 -26.33
N SER A 220 -0.22 19.25 -25.44
CA SER A 220 -1.12 18.10 -25.49
C SER A 220 -2.01 18.06 -26.73
N ASP A 221 -2.28 19.20 -27.39
CA ASP A 221 -3.14 19.29 -28.58
C ASP A 221 -2.35 19.35 -29.91
N VAL A 222 -1.01 19.25 -29.87
CA VAL A 222 -0.17 19.35 -31.06
C VAL A 222 -0.30 18.09 -31.92
N SER A 223 -1.01 18.21 -33.04
CA SER A 223 -1.36 17.08 -33.91
C SER A 223 -0.15 16.40 -34.55
N GLU A 224 0.88 17.17 -34.91
CA GLU A 224 2.10 16.68 -35.56
C GLU A 224 2.97 15.81 -34.63
N LEU A 225 2.69 15.83 -33.33
CA LEU A 225 3.37 15.00 -32.33
C LEU A 225 2.60 13.70 -32.02
N LYS A 226 1.45 13.46 -32.65
CA LYS A 226 0.59 12.30 -32.39
C LYS A 226 0.45 11.38 -33.60
N GLY A 227 -0.11 10.21 -33.38
CA GLY A 227 -0.39 9.22 -34.42
C GLY A 227 0.86 8.53 -34.93
N TYR A 228 0.71 7.82 -36.04
CA TYR A 228 1.82 7.10 -36.68
C TYR A 228 1.66 7.06 -38.20
N ILE A 229 2.79 6.84 -38.86
CA ILE A 229 2.87 6.55 -40.30
C ILE A 229 3.68 5.27 -40.43
N HIS A 230 3.20 4.35 -41.26
CA HIS A 230 3.91 3.15 -41.62
C HIS A 230 4.32 3.25 -43.10
N ASP A 231 5.62 3.36 -43.33
CA ASP A 231 6.24 3.26 -44.65
C ASP A 231 7.26 2.09 -44.62
N GLN A 232 8.56 2.33 -44.83
CA GLN A 232 9.59 1.32 -44.58
C GLN A 232 9.85 1.09 -43.09
N ASN A 233 9.66 2.13 -42.28
CA ASN A 233 9.78 2.09 -40.82
C ASN A 233 8.43 2.47 -40.22
N LEU A 234 8.20 2.05 -38.98
CA LEU A 234 7.10 2.58 -38.18
C LEU A 234 7.54 3.89 -37.53
N ILE A 235 6.94 5.01 -37.94
CA ILE A 235 7.22 6.34 -37.41
C ILE A 235 6.06 6.74 -36.51
N VAL A 236 6.30 6.89 -35.20
CA VAL A 236 5.27 7.26 -34.21
C VAL A 236 5.58 8.63 -33.65
N GLY A 237 4.58 9.52 -33.64
CA GLY A 237 4.70 10.84 -33.03
C GLY A 237 5.04 10.74 -31.54
N ALA A 238 6.01 11.52 -31.06
CA ALA A 238 6.55 11.35 -29.72
C ALA A 238 5.65 11.94 -28.61
N GLY A 239 4.66 12.75 -28.96
CA GLY A 239 3.58 13.22 -28.09
C GLY A 239 2.47 12.19 -27.86
N THR A 240 2.52 11.04 -28.54
CA THR A 240 1.60 9.91 -28.31
C THR A 240 1.70 9.41 -26.86
N THR A 241 0.56 9.17 -26.23
CA THR A 241 0.51 8.62 -24.87
C THR A 241 0.97 7.16 -24.84
N LEU A 242 1.40 6.66 -23.67
CA LEU A 242 1.83 5.26 -23.57
C LEU A 242 0.68 4.28 -23.84
N THR A 243 -0.56 4.63 -23.48
CA THR A 243 -1.74 3.81 -23.78
C THR A 243 -2.02 3.75 -25.29
N GLU A 244 -1.98 4.89 -25.98
CA GLU A 244 -2.10 4.90 -27.45
C GLU A 244 -0.94 4.16 -28.12
N PHE A 245 0.27 4.30 -27.58
CA PHE A 245 1.44 3.60 -28.09
C PHE A 245 1.29 2.08 -28.00
N ILE A 246 0.80 1.55 -26.88
CA ILE A 246 0.45 0.11 -26.75
C ILE A 246 -0.53 -0.31 -27.86
N LYS A 247 -1.58 0.48 -28.12
CA LYS A 247 -2.57 0.17 -29.17
C LYS A 247 -1.94 0.13 -30.56
N ILE A 248 -1.13 1.14 -30.91
CA ILE A 248 -0.39 1.20 -32.19
C ILE A 248 0.54 -0.01 -32.34
N LEU A 249 1.32 -0.32 -31.30
CA LEU A 249 2.24 -1.46 -31.32
C LEU A 249 1.51 -2.79 -31.53
N LYS A 250 0.38 -2.98 -30.83
CA LYS A 250 -0.45 -4.18 -30.96
C LYS A 250 -1.05 -4.29 -32.36
N GLU A 251 -1.54 -3.20 -32.94
CA GLU A 251 -2.11 -3.17 -34.29
C GLU A 251 -1.05 -3.52 -35.34
N VAL A 252 0.08 -2.79 -35.33
CA VAL A 252 1.16 -2.94 -36.31
C VAL A 252 1.93 -4.25 -36.14
N SER A 253 1.84 -4.91 -34.98
CA SER A 253 2.44 -6.24 -34.77
C SER A 253 1.91 -7.33 -35.70
N ASN A 254 0.77 -7.11 -36.36
CA ASN A 254 0.20 -8.02 -37.35
C ASN A 254 0.80 -7.84 -38.76
N ILE A 255 1.65 -6.83 -38.96
CA ILE A 255 2.32 -6.55 -40.24
C ILE A 255 3.66 -7.31 -40.29
N GLU A 256 3.98 -7.87 -41.46
CA GLU A 256 5.24 -8.60 -41.66
C GLU A 256 6.45 -7.72 -41.31
N PHE A 257 7.42 -8.30 -40.60
CA PHE A 257 8.63 -7.65 -40.07
C PHE A 257 8.43 -6.76 -38.84
N PHE A 258 7.20 -6.61 -38.33
CA PHE A 258 6.89 -5.83 -37.13
C PHE A 258 6.31 -6.68 -35.99
N GLU A 259 6.36 -8.01 -36.09
CA GLU A 259 5.81 -8.93 -35.09
C GLU A 259 6.46 -8.76 -33.69
N TYR A 260 7.70 -8.26 -33.65
CA TYR A 260 8.42 -7.96 -32.42
C TYR A 260 7.76 -6.85 -31.59
N LEU A 261 6.94 -5.99 -32.19
CA LEU A 261 6.19 -4.95 -31.46
C LEU A 261 5.21 -5.57 -30.46
N GLY A 262 4.73 -6.79 -30.72
CA GLY A 262 3.91 -7.61 -29.82
C GLY A 262 4.64 -8.07 -28.54
N ILE A 263 5.95 -7.89 -28.47
CA ILE A 263 6.77 -8.11 -27.27
C ILE A 263 6.92 -6.79 -26.49
N ILE A 264 7.03 -5.67 -27.21
CA ILE A 264 7.19 -4.34 -26.66
C ILE A 264 5.89 -3.88 -25.98
N ASP A 265 4.72 -4.07 -26.60
CA ASP A 265 3.44 -3.67 -26.00
C ASP A 265 3.18 -4.40 -24.66
N LYS A 266 3.44 -5.72 -24.64
CA LYS A 266 3.34 -6.55 -23.42
C LYS A 266 4.27 -6.08 -22.32
N HIS A 267 5.47 -5.61 -22.65
CA HIS A 267 6.39 -5.02 -21.67
C HIS A 267 5.83 -3.72 -21.10
N ILE A 268 5.33 -2.83 -21.97
CA ILE A 268 4.81 -1.51 -21.56
C ILE A 268 3.57 -1.65 -20.67
N ASP A 269 2.80 -2.73 -20.78
CA ASP A 269 1.68 -3.01 -19.88
C ASP A 269 2.08 -3.10 -18.39
N PHE A 270 3.33 -3.46 -18.08
CA PHE A 270 3.88 -3.45 -16.71
C PHE A 270 4.45 -2.08 -16.28
N VAL A 271 4.34 -1.05 -17.12
CA VAL A 271 4.92 0.28 -16.86
C VAL A 271 3.90 1.20 -16.20
N ALA A 272 4.26 1.71 -15.03
CA ALA A 272 3.49 2.67 -14.25
C ALA A 272 2.04 2.23 -13.94
N HIS A 273 1.27 3.14 -13.38
CA HIS A 273 -0.16 3.01 -13.17
C HIS A 273 -0.93 3.24 -14.48
N VAL A 274 -2.06 2.56 -14.70
CA VAL A 274 -2.85 2.69 -15.96
C VAL A 274 -3.23 4.15 -16.25
N ALA A 275 -3.81 4.85 -15.27
CA ALA A 275 -4.12 6.28 -15.37
C ALA A 275 -2.90 7.20 -15.61
N VAL A 276 -1.67 6.77 -15.26
CA VAL A 276 -0.44 7.49 -15.64
C VAL A 276 -0.13 7.26 -17.12
N ARG A 277 -0.30 6.03 -17.64
CA ARG A 277 -0.07 5.72 -19.07
C ARG A 277 -1.04 6.45 -20.00
N ASN A 278 -2.26 6.73 -19.54
CA ASN A 278 -3.25 7.50 -20.29
C ASN A 278 -2.86 8.97 -20.51
N LEU A 279 -1.81 9.47 -19.83
CA LEU A 279 -1.35 10.85 -19.93
C LEU A 279 0.14 10.97 -20.28
N GLY A 280 0.96 10.07 -19.75
CA GLY A 280 2.40 10.05 -20.01
C GLY A 280 2.69 9.77 -21.47
N THR A 281 3.62 10.53 -22.05
CA THR A 281 3.98 10.43 -23.48
C THR A 281 5.35 9.77 -23.68
N ILE A 282 5.61 9.31 -24.90
CA ILE A 282 6.93 8.76 -25.29
C ILE A 282 8.02 9.80 -25.04
N ALA A 283 7.84 11.03 -25.54
CA ALA A 283 8.78 12.14 -25.36
C ALA A 283 8.99 12.47 -23.89
N GLY A 284 7.92 12.51 -23.08
CA GLY A 284 8.03 12.79 -21.64
C GLY A 284 8.87 11.74 -20.92
N ASN A 285 8.72 10.45 -21.26
CA ASN A 285 9.53 9.39 -20.67
C ASN A 285 11.00 9.44 -21.13
N LEU A 286 11.26 9.76 -22.40
CA LEU A 286 12.62 9.92 -22.91
C LEU A 286 13.33 11.14 -22.31
N MET A 287 12.61 12.27 -22.14
CA MET A 287 13.15 13.47 -21.49
C MET A 287 13.42 13.25 -20.01
N LEU A 288 12.66 12.39 -19.32
CA LEU A 288 13.01 11.96 -17.96
C LEU A 288 14.37 11.24 -17.93
N LYS A 289 14.59 10.27 -18.83
CA LYS A 289 15.88 9.57 -18.94
C LYS A 289 17.03 10.50 -19.34
N HIS A 290 16.74 11.53 -20.13
CA HIS A 290 17.72 12.54 -20.54
C HIS A 290 18.15 13.43 -19.36
N GLY A 291 17.17 13.98 -18.62
CA GLY A 291 17.43 14.84 -17.46
C GLY A 291 17.93 14.09 -16.21
N HIS A 292 17.52 12.83 -16.06
CA HIS A 292 17.83 11.95 -14.94
C HIS A 292 18.36 10.61 -15.47
N ARG A 293 19.68 10.52 -15.66
CA ARG A 293 20.31 9.36 -16.31
C ARG A 293 20.16 8.07 -15.52
N GLU A 294 19.98 8.15 -14.21
CA GLU A 294 19.67 7.05 -13.31
C GLU A 294 18.26 6.49 -13.48
N PHE A 295 17.33 7.24 -14.09
CA PHE A 295 15.95 6.81 -14.29
C PHE A 295 15.89 5.48 -15.07
N PRO A 296 15.28 4.42 -14.52
CA PRO A 296 15.20 3.11 -15.18
C PRO A 296 14.07 3.10 -16.23
N SER A 297 14.23 3.90 -17.29
CA SER A 297 13.24 4.04 -18.36
C SER A 297 13.07 2.74 -19.14
N ASP A 298 11.89 2.12 -19.00
CA ASP A 298 11.47 0.97 -19.83
C ASP A 298 11.35 1.38 -21.32
N ILE A 299 10.88 2.60 -21.63
CA ILE A 299 10.70 3.06 -23.02
C ILE A 299 12.04 3.26 -23.74
N PHE A 300 13.00 3.92 -23.09
CA PHE A 300 14.34 4.10 -23.63
C PHE A 300 15.02 2.74 -23.88
N LEU A 301 14.93 1.83 -22.91
CA LEU A 301 15.50 0.49 -23.01
C LEU A 301 14.95 -0.26 -24.23
N LEU A 302 13.63 -0.28 -24.40
CA LEU A 302 12.96 -0.99 -25.51
C LEU A 302 13.37 -0.42 -26.87
N LEU A 303 13.39 0.91 -27.00
CA LEU A 303 13.76 1.60 -28.25
C LEU A 303 15.25 1.42 -28.59
N GLU A 304 16.16 1.53 -27.62
CA GLU A 304 17.60 1.28 -27.84
C GLU A 304 17.86 -0.18 -28.23
N SER A 305 17.12 -1.14 -27.65
CA SER A 305 17.27 -2.58 -27.92
C SER A 305 17.03 -2.93 -29.39
N ILE A 306 16.02 -2.32 -30.01
CA ILE A 306 15.70 -2.51 -31.43
C ILE A 306 16.49 -1.56 -32.34
N GLY A 307 17.23 -0.61 -31.77
CA GLY A 307 17.98 0.42 -32.51
C GLY A 307 17.07 1.41 -33.22
N ALA A 308 16.00 1.82 -32.55
CA ALA A 308 15.17 2.92 -32.99
C ALA A 308 15.98 4.22 -33.09
N LEU A 309 15.47 5.15 -33.89
CA LEU A 309 15.99 6.51 -33.99
C LEU A 309 14.94 7.49 -33.48
N ILE A 310 15.35 8.70 -33.13
CA ILE A 310 14.44 9.80 -32.83
C ILE A 310 14.73 10.98 -33.73
N THR A 311 13.68 11.71 -34.11
CA THR A 311 13.81 12.98 -34.84
C THR A 311 13.57 14.13 -33.87
N ILE A 312 14.53 15.04 -33.79
CA ILE A 312 14.46 16.26 -32.99
C ILE A 312 14.33 17.47 -33.93
N ILE A 313 13.56 18.46 -33.52
CA ILE A 313 13.47 19.76 -34.20
C ILE A 313 13.85 20.89 -33.24
N SER A 314 14.62 21.86 -33.72
CA SER A 314 14.97 23.05 -32.95
C SER A 314 13.96 24.19 -33.11
N GLN A 315 14.06 25.21 -32.26
CA GLN A 315 13.32 26.47 -32.40
C GLN A 315 13.59 27.20 -33.73
N ALA A 316 14.69 26.88 -34.42
CA ALA A 316 15.00 27.42 -35.75
C ALA A 316 14.43 26.57 -36.91
N GLY A 317 13.72 25.48 -36.61
CA GLY A 317 13.16 24.57 -37.63
C GLY A 317 14.12 23.51 -38.15
N LEU A 318 15.35 23.44 -37.63
CA LEU A 318 16.34 22.45 -38.05
C LEU A 318 15.98 21.07 -37.48
N LYS A 319 15.78 20.09 -38.37
CA LYS A 319 15.52 18.69 -38.02
C LYS A 319 16.82 17.88 -37.97
N LYS A 320 16.94 17.02 -36.98
CA LYS A 320 18.09 16.11 -36.80
C LYS A 320 17.59 14.75 -36.34
N THR A 321 17.94 13.69 -37.05
CA THR A 321 17.63 12.31 -36.65
C THR A 321 18.87 11.68 -36.00
N ILE A 322 18.70 11.12 -34.79
CA ILE A 322 19.80 10.57 -33.98
C ILE A 322 19.41 9.27 -33.31
N THR A 323 20.42 8.50 -32.86
CA THR A 323 20.22 7.32 -32.01
C THR A 323 19.85 7.73 -30.58
N LEU A 324 19.22 6.81 -29.83
CA LEU A 324 18.89 7.02 -28.42
C LEU A 324 20.15 7.22 -27.55
N SER A 325 21.21 6.46 -27.82
CA SER A 325 22.52 6.69 -27.18
C SER A 325 23.08 8.10 -27.40
N ASN A 326 22.99 8.64 -28.62
CA ASN A 326 23.46 10.01 -28.91
C ASN A 326 22.53 11.07 -28.30
N PHE A 327 21.24 10.79 -28.24
CA PHE A 327 20.24 11.68 -27.63
C PHE A 327 20.57 12.03 -26.18
N LEU A 328 21.06 11.07 -25.37
CA LEU A 328 21.44 11.35 -23.98
C LEU A 328 22.51 12.43 -23.82
N ASN A 329 23.27 12.75 -24.87
CA ASN A 329 24.32 13.77 -24.89
C ASN A 329 23.94 15.04 -25.67
N GLU A 330 22.75 15.08 -26.27
CA GLU A 330 22.28 16.23 -27.05
C GLU A 330 21.71 17.31 -26.12
N ASP A 331 22.09 18.59 -26.29
CA ASP A 331 21.44 19.70 -25.57
C ASP A 331 20.01 19.90 -26.11
N MET A 332 19.01 19.66 -25.27
CA MET A 332 17.59 19.73 -25.63
C MET A 332 16.95 21.11 -25.39
N ARG A 333 17.69 22.11 -24.93
CA ARG A 333 17.18 23.49 -24.78
C ARG A 333 16.72 24.04 -26.12
N GLY A 334 15.50 24.57 -26.16
CA GLY A 334 14.86 25.07 -27.38
C GLY A 334 14.56 23.99 -28.43
N LYS A 335 14.54 22.70 -28.06
CA LYS A 335 14.30 21.57 -28.99
C LYS A 335 13.15 20.69 -28.52
N ILE A 336 12.57 19.96 -29.48
CA ILE A 336 11.39 19.11 -29.27
C ILE A 336 11.65 17.76 -29.96
N ILE A 337 11.26 16.65 -29.34
CA ILE A 337 11.25 15.33 -29.97
C ILE A 337 9.97 15.23 -30.81
N LEU A 338 10.11 15.09 -32.13
CA LEU A 338 8.97 14.98 -33.04
C LEU A 338 8.41 13.55 -33.06
N ASN A 339 9.26 12.57 -33.28
CA ASN A 339 8.86 11.18 -33.47
C ASN A 339 9.96 10.19 -33.11
N VAL A 340 9.55 8.95 -32.91
CA VAL A 340 10.41 7.77 -32.82
C VAL A 340 10.24 6.93 -34.09
N ILE A 341 11.35 6.40 -34.61
CA ILE A 341 11.41 5.62 -35.85
C ILE A 341 11.86 4.20 -35.49
N MET A 342 10.98 3.22 -35.67
CA MET A 342 11.23 1.82 -35.35
C MET A 342 11.43 1.00 -36.64
N PRO A 343 12.54 0.23 -36.75
CA PRO A 343 12.88 -0.46 -37.97
C PRO A 343 12.11 -1.76 -38.20
N PRO A 344 11.97 -2.23 -39.44
CA PRO A 344 11.48 -3.57 -39.72
C PRO A 344 12.55 -4.61 -39.32
N LEU A 345 12.12 -5.69 -38.66
CA LEU A 345 12.99 -6.76 -38.20
C LEU A 345 12.60 -8.10 -38.85
N CYS A 346 13.51 -8.68 -39.63
CA CYS A 346 13.28 -9.96 -40.30
C CYS A 346 13.06 -11.13 -39.32
N LYS A 347 12.50 -12.26 -39.77
CA LYS A 347 12.25 -13.46 -38.94
C LYS A 347 13.49 -14.06 -38.25
N ALA A 348 14.68 -13.76 -38.78
CA ALA A 348 15.96 -14.13 -38.20
C ALA A 348 16.35 -13.27 -36.98
N CYS A 349 15.65 -12.16 -36.76
CA CYS A 349 15.77 -11.32 -35.57
C CYS A 349 14.94 -11.92 -34.43
N LYS A 350 15.52 -11.93 -33.23
CA LYS A 350 14.95 -12.42 -31.99
C LYS A 350 15.08 -11.32 -30.94
N LEU A 351 14.00 -11.04 -30.24
CA LEU A 351 13.93 -10.02 -29.19
C LEU A 351 13.37 -10.67 -27.93
N VAL A 352 14.01 -10.43 -26.79
CA VAL A 352 13.47 -10.76 -25.46
C VAL A 352 13.69 -9.58 -24.54
N THR A 353 12.69 -9.25 -23.74
CA THR A 353 12.74 -8.12 -22.81
C THR A 353 12.26 -8.53 -21.43
N TYR A 354 12.85 -7.94 -20.40
CA TYR A 354 12.52 -8.21 -19.01
C TYR A 354 12.41 -6.92 -18.21
N LYS A 355 11.50 -6.94 -17.24
CA LYS A 355 11.38 -5.95 -16.19
C LYS A 355 11.26 -6.68 -14.86
N VAL A 356 12.24 -6.49 -13.98
CA VAL A 356 12.21 -7.01 -12.62
C VAL A 356 12.04 -5.82 -11.68
N ALA A 357 11.03 -5.88 -10.83
CA ALA A 357 10.62 -4.82 -9.93
C ALA A 357 10.35 -5.37 -8.52
N PRO A 358 10.29 -4.53 -7.48
CA PRO A 358 10.07 -4.97 -6.09
C PRO A 358 8.70 -5.62 -5.84
N ARG A 359 7.71 -5.30 -6.68
CA ARG A 359 6.39 -5.94 -6.72
C ARG A 359 5.92 -6.10 -8.17
N SER A 360 4.86 -6.86 -8.40
CA SER A 360 4.46 -7.33 -9.74
C SER A 360 3.98 -6.22 -10.71
N ARG A 361 3.33 -5.16 -10.21
CA ARG A 361 2.76 -4.06 -11.00
C ARG A 361 3.01 -2.70 -10.30
N ASN A 362 2.90 -1.61 -11.07
CA ASN A 362 2.98 -0.24 -10.56
C ASN A 362 4.23 0.02 -9.68
N ALA A 363 5.39 -0.42 -10.16
CA ALA A 363 6.69 -0.14 -9.58
C ALA A 363 7.71 0.09 -10.70
N HIS A 364 8.73 0.89 -10.44
CA HIS A 364 9.86 1.02 -11.37
C HIS A 364 10.73 -0.24 -11.34
N ALA A 365 11.53 -0.41 -12.39
CA ALA A 365 12.40 -1.57 -12.50
C ALA A 365 13.61 -1.44 -11.55
N ILE A 366 13.92 -2.51 -10.83
CA ILE A 366 15.23 -2.71 -10.18
C ILE A 366 16.28 -2.86 -11.29
N VAL A 367 16.02 -3.78 -12.22
CA VAL A 367 16.76 -3.94 -13.47
C VAL A 367 15.74 -4.27 -14.57
N ASN A 368 15.84 -3.55 -15.68
CA ASN A 368 15.19 -3.90 -16.93
C ASN A 368 16.26 -4.22 -17.98
N ALA A 369 15.92 -5.11 -18.91
CA ALA A 369 16.87 -5.63 -19.89
C ALA A 369 16.19 -5.91 -21.23
N GLY A 370 16.91 -5.65 -22.31
CA GLY A 370 16.51 -5.98 -23.67
C GLY A 370 17.64 -6.69 -24.41
N PHE A 371 17.33 -7.84 -24.99
CA PHE A 371 18.26 -8.69 -25.71
C PHE A 371 17.78 -8.90 -27.14
N PHE A 372 18.50 -8.33 -28.09
CA PHE A 372 18.23 -8.45 -29.52
C PHE A 372 19.35 -9.24 -30.20
N TYR A 373 18.98 -10.23 -31.01
CA TYR A 373 19.91 -11.03 -31.80
C TYR A 373 19.38 -11.19 -33.22
N LYS A 374 20.25 -11.04 -34.22
CA LYS A 374 20.00 -11.52 -35.58
C LYS A 374 20.87 -12.75 -35.78
N VAL A 375 20.28 -13.91 -36.06
CA VAL A 375 21.01 -15.18 -36.20
C VAL A 375 20.83 -15.81 -37.58
N ASN A 376 21.77 -16.62 -38.03
CA ASN A 376 21.60 -17.45 -39.23
C ASN A 376 20.84 -18.76 -38.90
N LYS A 377 20.68 -19.65 -39.89
CA LYS A 377 20.01 -20.96 -39.70
C LYS A 377 20.69 -21.88 -38.68
N ASP A 378 21.99 -21.71 -38.46
CA ASP A 378 22.80 -22.50 -37.51
C ASP A 378 22.88 -21.84 -36.12
N ASN A 379 22.02 -20.85 -35.83
CA ASN A 379 22.04 -20.03 -34.62
C ASN A 379 23.36 -19.26 -34.41
N ARG A 380 24.13 -18.99 -35.47
CA ARG A 380 25.30 -18.08 -35.39
C ARG A 380 24.84 -16.64 -35.41
N VAL A 381 25.35 -15.85 -34.47
CA VAL A 381 24.99 -14.44 -34.32
C VAL A 381 25.61 -13.61 -35.43
N LEU A 382 24.79 -12.88 -36.18
CA LEU A 382 25.20 -11.92 -37.19
C LEU A 382 25.39 -10.53 -36.58
N THR A 383 24.43 -10.10 -35.76
CA THR A 383 24.46 -8.84 -35.00
C THR A 383 23.67 -9.02 -33.72
N CYS A 384 24.00 -8.28 -32.66
CA CYS A 384 23.20 -8.27 -31.43
C CYS A 384 23.24 -6.90 -30.73
N ARG A 385 22.26 -6.66 -29.86
CA ARG A 385 22.23 -5.54 -28.91
C ARG A 385 21.81 -6.05 -27.54
N ILE A 386 22.57 -5.68 -26.52
CA ILE A 386 22.36 -6.09 -25.14
C ILE A 386 22.27 -4.82 -24.31
N VAL A 387 21.06 -4.48 -23.89
CA VAL A 387 20.73 -3.20 -23.25
C VAL A 387 20.22 -3.46 -21.84
N PHE A 388 20.68 -2.66 -20.89
CA PHE A 388 20.28 -2.72 -19.48
C PHE A 388 19.90 -1.34 -18.96
N GLY A 389 18.98 -1.30 -18.00
CA GLY A 389 18.72 -0.13 -17.15
C GLY A 389 18.69 -0.51 -15.67
N GLY A 390 18.74 0.49 -14.79
CA GLY A 390 18.80 0.30 -13.34
C GLY A 390 20.18 -0.06 -12.79
N LEU A 391 21.23 -0.13 -13.61
CA LEU A 391 22.59 -0.49 -13.17
C LEU A 391 23.45 0.72 -12.79
N SER A 392 23.54 1.70 -13.69
CA SER A 392 24.32 2.92 -13.49
C SER A 392 23.81 4.02 -14.43
N PRO A 393 23.95 5.31 -14.06
CA PRO A 393 23.66 6.43 -14.96
C PRO A 393 24.45 6.41 -16.28
N ASN A 394 25.62 5.75 -16.28
CA ASN A 394 26.56 5.77 -17.40
C ASN A 394 26.64 4.47 -18.20
N PHE A 395 25.84 3.45 -17.85
CA PHE A 395 25.87 2.16 -18.52
C PHE A 395 24.49 1.77 -19.01
N ASN A 396 24.34 1.73 -20.34
CA ASN A 396 23.09 1.31 -20.98
C ASN A 396 23.28 0.11 -21.92
N ARG A 397 24.51 -0.22 -22.36
CA ARG A 397 24.76 -1.22 -23.42
C ARG A 397 26.06 -2.00 -23.23
N ALA A 398 25.99 -3.32 -23.39
CA ALA A 398 27.12 -4.24 -23.22
C ALA A 398 27.85 -4.53 -24.55
N THR A 399 28.49 -3.50 -25.11
CA THR A 399 29.16 -3.53 -26.42
C THR A 399 30.32 -4.53 -26.56
N GLN A 400 31.07 -4.83 -25.49
CA GLN A 400 32.17 -5.81 -25.52
C GLN A 400 31.60 -7.23 -25.63
N THR A 401 30.56 -7.52 -24.84
CA THR A 401 29.82 -8.78 -24.91
C THR A 401 29.19 -8.97 -26.29
N GLU A 402 28.60 -7.92 -26.85
CA GLU A 402 28.05 -7.95 -28.22
C GLU A 402 29.11 -8.31 -29.26
N LYS A 403 30.28 -7.66 -29.22
CA LYS A 403 31.41 -7.93 -30.13
C LYS A 403 31.88 -9.38 -30.05
N TYR A 404 31.93 -9.95 -28.85
CA TYR A 404 32.31 -11.35 -28.65
C TYR A 404 31.32 -12.34 -29.29
N LEU A 405 30.02 -12.06 -29.15
CA LEU A 405 28.97 -12.96 -29.63
C LEU A 405 28.87 -13.01 -31.15
N VAL A 406 29.21 -11.93 -31.87
CA VAL A 406 29.18 -11.90 -33.33
C VAL A 406 30.07 -13.01 -33.92
N GLY A 407 29.48 -13.82 -34.78
CA GLY A 407 30.12 -14.99 -35.40
C GLY A 407 30.11 -16.26 -34.54
N LYS A 408 29.67 -16.22 -33.28
CA LYS A 408 29.56 -17.40 -32.40
C LYS A 408 28.19 -18.06 -32.49
N THR A 409 28.12 -19.35 -32.17
CA THR A 409 26.87 -20.10 -32.05
C THR A 409 26.22 -19.80 -30.70
N LEU A 410 24.99 -19.27 -30.73
CA LEU A 410 24.36 -18.68 -29.55
C LEU A 410 24.04 -19.71 -28.44
N PHE A 411 23.55 -20.89 -28.83
CA PHE A 411 23.09 -21.93 -27.89
C PHE A 411 24.15 -23.01 -27.65
N ASN A 412 25.35 -22.57 -27.24
CA ASN A 412 26.47 -23.44 -26.90
C ASN A 412 27.03 -23.05 -25.52
N ASN A 413 27.31 -24.05 -24.67
CA ASN A 413 27.73 -23.81 -23.29
C ASN A 413 29.05 -23.02 -23.18
N ASP A 414 30.03 -23.27 -24.04
CA ASP A 414 31.30 -22.53 -24.02
C ASP A 414 31.10 -21.06 -24.41
N THR A 415 30.24 -20.81 -25.41
CA THR A 415 29.88 -19.45 -25.81
C THR A 415 29.14 -18.73 -24.69
N LEU A 416 28.18 -19.39 -24.04
CA LEU A 416 27.45 -18.86 -22.88
C LEU A 416 28.41 -18.48 -21.74
N GLN A 417 29.25 -19.42 -21.30
CA GLN A 417 30.15 -19.21 -20.16
C GLN A 417 31.17 -18.09 -20.41
N ASN A 418 31.75 -18.04 -21.61
CA ASN A 418 32.66 -16.95 -21.97
C ASN A 418 31.94 -15.61 -22.08
N SER A 419 30.72 -15.58 -22.63
CA SER A 419 29.93 -14.35 -22.70
C SER A 419 29.52 -13.83 -21.32
N LEU A 420 29.16 -14.71 -20.38
CA LEU A 420 28.88 -14.34 -18.98
C LEU A 420 30.11 -13.75 -18.29
N LYS A 421 31.30 -14.30 -18.54
CA LYS A 421 32.56 -13.77 -18.00
C LYS A 421 32.86 -12.37 -18.52
N ILE A 422 32.73 -12.17 -19.84
CA ILE A 422 32.93 -10.85 -20.47
C ILE A 422 31.90 -9.85 -19.94
N LEU A 423 30.61 -10.25 -19.92
CA LEU A 423 29.54 -9.41 -19.41
C LEU A 423 29.77 -9.01 -17.95
N SER A 424 30.12 -9.96 -17.08
CA SER A 424 30.40 -9.68 -15.66
C SER A 424 31.51 -8.64 -15.47
N ASN A 425 32.52 -8.62 -16.35
CA ASN A 425 33.59 -7.63 -16.31
C ASN A 425 33.19 -6.29 -16.93
N GLU A 426 32.27 -6.31 -17.90
CA GLU A 426 31.80 -5.13 -18.61
C GLU A 426 30.74 -4.33 -17.83
N LEU A 427 29.90 -5.00 -17.02
CA LEU A 427 28.82 -4.36 -16.27
C LEU A 427 29.36 -3.31 -15.28
N ILE A 428 28.92 -2.05 -15.44
CA ILE A 428 29.14 -0.98 -14.48
C ILE A 428 27.86 -0.82 -13.64
N VAL A 429 27.98 -1.10 -12.34
CA VAL A 429 26.87 -1.00 -11.39
C VAL A 429 27.29 -0.06 -10.27
N THR A 430 26.57 1.04 -10.10
CA THR A 430 26.83 2.05 -9.06
C THR A 430 25.82 1.91 -7.94
N ASP A 431 26.20 2.27 -6.71
CA ASP A 431 25.24 2.37 -5.62
C ASP A 431 24.20 3.47 -5.92
N LEU A 432 22.93 3.18 -5.65
CA LEU A 432 21.79 4.03 -6.00
C LEU A 432 20.73 3.95 -4.88
N SER A 433 21.14 4.12 -3.62
CA SER A 433 20.21 4.09 -2.47
C SER A 433 18.95 4.94 -2.73
N PRO A 434 17.73 4.44 -2.45
CA PRO A 434 17.40 3.20 -1.73
C PRO A 434 17.25 1.95 -2.63
N GLU A 435 17.74 1.96 -3.87
CA GLU A 435 17.67 0.78 -4.75
C GLU A 435 18.46 -0.42 -4.20
N PRO A 436 18.10 -1.65 -4.59
CA PRO A 436 18.82 -2.86 -4.22
C PRO A 436 20.33 -2.79 -4.46
N SER A 437 21.08 -3.58 -3.69
CA SER A 437 22.54 -3.53 -3.68
C SER A 437 23.19 -3.79 -5.04
N VAL A 438 24.42 -3.29 -5.17
CA VAL A 438 25.28 -3.50 -6.34
C VAL A 438 25.45 -4.99 -6.66
N SER A 439 25.63 -5.83 -5.64
CA SER A 439 25.83 -7.28 -5.81
C SER A 439 24.58 -7.95 -6.38
N PHE A 440 23.40 -7.61 -5.86
CA PHE A 440 22.14 -8.15 -6.38
C PHE A 440 21.85 -7.69 -7.79
N ARG A 441 21.94 -6.39 -8.09
CA ARG A 441 21.67 -5.88 -9.45
C ARG A 441 22.63 -6.45 -10.49
N LYS A 442 23.90 -6.67 -10.13
CA LYS A 442 24.86 -7.37 -10.99
C LYS A 442 24.48 -8.83 -11.21
N LYS A 443 24.13 -9.57 -10.15
CA LYS A 443 23.65 -10.97 -10.24
C LYS A 443 22.41 -11.07 -11.13
N LEU A 444 21.45 -10.16 -10.92
CA LEU A 444 20.21 -10.08 -11.66
C LEU A 444 20.46 -9.82 -13.15
N ALA A 445 21.35 -8.89 -13.52
CA ALA A 445 21.69 -8.62 -14.92
C ALA A 445 22.25 -9.86 -15.64
N LEU A 446 23.15 -10.60 -14.98
CA LEU A 446 23.69 -11.86 -15.51
C LEU A 446 22.62 -12.96 -15.61
N GLY A 447 21.76 -13.07 -14.59
CA GLY A 447 20.62 -13.99 -14.57
C GLY A 447 19.64 -13.70 -15.71
N LEU A 448 19.30 -12.43 -15.95
CA LEU A 448 18.42 -11.99 -17.05
C LEU A 448 19.04 -12.27 -18.43
N PHE A 449 20.35 -12.07 -18.60
CA PHE A 449 21.04 -12.42 -19.84
C PHE A 449 20.88 -13.90 -20.17
N TYR A 450 21.15 -14.77 -19.18
CA TYR A 450 20.95 -16.21 -19.33
C TYR A 450 19.47 -16.58 -19.55
N LYS A 451 18.56 -15.97 -18.80
CA LYS A 451 17.10 -16.14 -18.95
C LYS A 451 16.64 -15.79 -20.38
N GLY A 452 17.20 -14.71 -20.95
CA GLY A 452 16.98 -14.30 -22.34
C GLY A 452 17.39 -15.38 -23.33
N LEU A 453 18.56 -15.98 -23.15
CA LEU A 453 19.03 -17.07 -23.99
C LEU A 453 18.22 -18.36 -23.82
N LEU A 454 17.80 -18.69 -22.60
CA LEU A 454 16.89 -19.82 -22.35
C LEU A 454 15.56 -19.68 -23.10
N SER A 455 15.02 -18.46 -23.14
CA SER A 455 13.76 -18.17 -23.83
C SER A 455 13.85 -18.25 -25.35
N LEU A 456 15.06 -18.11 -25.91
CA LEU A 456 15.31 -18.21 -27.34
C LEU A 456 15.81 -19.60 -27.77
N CYS A 457 16.25 -20.43 -26.83
CA CYS A 457 16.90 -21.71 -27.11
C CYS A 457 15.87 -22.72 -27.65
N PRO A 458 16.16 -23.38 -28.79
CA PRO A 458 15.32 -24.47 -29.29
C PRO A 458 15.13 -25.60 -28.28
N GLU A 459 13.91 -26.12 -28.18
CA GLU A 459 13.54 -27.15 -27.20
C GLU A 459 14.35 -28.44 -27.29
N ASN A 460 14.86 -28.78 -28.47
CA ASN A 460 15.68 -29.98 -28.71
C ASN A 460 17.12 -29.84 -28.19
N ILE A 461 17.59 -28.61 -27.93
CA ILE A 461 18.90 -28.33 -27.32
C ILE A 461 18.74 -28.17 -25.80
N LEU A 462 17.63 -27.59 -25.36
CA LEU A 462 17.41 -27.22 -23.97
C LEU A 462 16.97 -28.41 -23.11
N LYS A 463 17.78 -28.75 -22.11
CA LYS A 463 17.45 -29.73 -21.07
C LYS A 463 16.11 -29.39 -20.42
N SER A 464 15.24 -30.38 -20.26
CA SER A 464 13.87 -30.21 -19.75
C SER A 464 13.81 -29.40 -18.45
N GLN A 465 14.71 -29.68 -17.50
CA GLN A 465 14.78 -28.99 -16.20
C GLN A 465 15.06 -27.48 -16.30
N TYR A 466 15.71 -27.03 -17.37
CA TYR A 466 16.10 -25.64 -17.56
C TYR A 466 15.02 -24.81 -18.28
N ARG A 467 14.02 -25.46 -18.87
CA ARG A 467 12.89 -24.79 -19.56
C ARG A 467 12.12 -23.85 -18.63
N SER A 468 12.04 -24.21 -17.35
CA SER A 468 11.47 -23.36 -16.29
C SER A 468 12.06 -21.95 -16.23
N GLY A 469 13.33 -21.79 -16.62
CA GLY A 469 14.01 -20.51 -16.64
C GLY A 469 13.47 -19.56 -17.71
N ALA A 470 12.89 -20.05 -18.80
CA ALA A 470 12.29 -19.20 -19.84
C ALA A 470 10.97 -18.52 -19.39
N VAL A 471 10.29 -19.08 -18.38
CA VAL A 471 8.98 -18.58 -17.94
C VAL A 471 9.12 -17.26 -17.16
N LYS A 472 8.41 -16.23 -17.62
CA LYS A 472 8.28 -14.95 -16.94
C LYS A 472 7.15 -15.01 -15.92
N LEU A 473 7.53 -15.03 -14.63
CA LEU A 473 6.58 -15.29 -13.54
C LEU A 473 5.37 -14.34 -13.54
N PRO A 474 5.54 -13.00 -13.65
CA PRO A 474 4.39 -12.08 -13.65
C PRO A 474 3.42 -12.28 -14.81
N GLU A 475 3.91 -12.74 -15.97
CA GLU A 475 3.09 -12.97 -17.17
C GLU A 475 2.31 -14.29 -17.09
N SER A 476 2.82 -15.29 -16.35
CA SER A 476 2.20 -16.61 -16.19
C SER A 476 1.15 -16.70 -15.09
N ARG A 477 0.88 -15.60 -14.37
CA ARG A 477 -0.14 -15.59 -13.30
C ARG A 477 -1.54 -15.81 -13.90
N PRO A 478 -2.30 -16.82 -13.45
CA PRO A 478 -3.70 -17.00 -13.84
C PRO A 478 -4.61 -15.97 -13.14
N VAL A 479 -5.88 -15.92 -13.55
CA VAL A 479 -6.93 -15.19 -12.83
C VAL A 479 -7.01 -15.71 -11.39
N SER A 480 -7.10 -14.81 -10.42
CA SER A 480 -7.18 -15.23 -9.02
C SER A 480 -8.55 -15.85 -8.69
N THR A 481 -8.56 -16.79 -7.76
CA THR A 481 -9.76 -17.42 -7.20
C THR A 481 -9.72 -17.35 -5.68
N ALA A 482 -10.87 -17.55 -5.04
CA ALA A 482 -10.97 -17.53 -3.60
C ALA A 482 -12.18 -18.36 -3.14
N SER A 483 -12.16 -18.80 -1.89
CA SER A 483 -13.32 -19.37 -1.21
C SER A 483 -13.35 -18.98 0.26
N GLN A 484 -14.54 -18.82 0.81
CA GLN A 484 -14.72 -18.53 2.22
C GLN A 484 -15.74 -19.49 2.82
N SER A 485 -15.35 -20.16 3.91
CA SER A 485 -16.17 -21.17 4.58
C SER A 485 -16.48 -20.75 6.01
N PHE A 486 -17.74 -20.40 6.25
CA PHE A 486 -18.27 -20.04 7.55
C PHE A 486 -19.71 -20.54 7.70
N THR A 487 -20.20 -20.61 8.94
CA THR A 487 -21.58 -20.98 9.26
C THR A 487 -22.31 -19.81 9.89
N THR A 488 -23.61 -19.69 9.61
CA THR A 488 -24.49 -18.72 10.27
C THR A 488 -25.72 -19.40 10.85
N ASP A 489 -26.39 -18.72 11.79
CA ASP A 489 -27.58 -19.22 12.46
C ASP A 489 -28.76 -18.22 12.31
N PRO A 490 -29.73 -18.52 11.43
CA PRO A 490 -30.89 -17.66 11.22
C PRO A 490 -31.76 -17.43 12.47
N SER A 491 -31.69 -18.31 13.48
CA SER A 491 -32.50 -18.17 14.70
C SER A 491 -32.07 -16.99 15.58
N VAL A 492 -30.84 -16.51 15.41
CA VAL A 492 -30.31 -15.36 16.13
C VAL A 492 -30.19 -14.10 15.27
N TRP A 493 -30.58 -14.14 13.99
CA TRP A 493 -30.50 -12.96 13.13
C TRP A 493 -31.29 -11.76 13.71
N PRO A 494 -30.75 -10.54 13.61
CA PRO A 494 -29.59 -10.14 12.77
C PRO A 494 -28.21 -10.37 13.41
N LEU A 495 -28.13 -10.95 14.61
CA LEU A 495 -26.85 -11.39 15.19
C LEU A 495 -26.25 -12.48 14.30
N ASN A 496 -24.97 -12.34 13.90
CA ASN A 496 -24.28 -13.27 12.99
C ASN A 496 -24.81 -13.31 11.53
N GLN A 497 -25.79 -12.48 11.17
CA GLN A 497 -26.20 -12.35 9.78
C GLN A 497 -25.06 -11.79 8.90
N PRO A 498 -24.77 -12.40 7.73
CA PRO A 498 -23.81 -11.87 6.77
C PRO A 498 -24.45 -10.63 6.11
N LEU A 499 -23.97 -9.46 6.48
CA LEU A 499 -24.51 -8.19 5.98
C LEU A 499 -23.37 -7.30 5.47
N PRO A 500 -23.56 -6.62 4.33
CA PRO A 500 -22.65 -5.58 3.89
C PRO A 500 -22.49 -4.51 4.98
N LYS A 501 -21.33 -3.85 4.97
CA LYS A 501 -21.08 -2.72 5.86
C LYS A 501 -22.15 -1.64 5.67
N SER A 502 -22.68 -1.09 6.77
CA SER A 502 -23.77 -0.10 6.72
C SER A 502 -23.41 1.17 5.93
N GLU A 503 -22.14 1.56 5.90
CA GLU A 503 -21.64 2.70 5.12
C GLU A 503 -21.11 2.34 3.72
N ALA A 504 -21.19 1.07 3.29
CA ALA A 504 -20.55 0.62 2.05
C ALA A 504 -21.03 1.41 0.82
N LEU A 505 -22.35 1.58 0.65
CA LEU A 505 -22.91 2.29 -0.51
C LEU A 505 -22.46 3.75 -0.56
N ILE A 506 -22.51 4.47 0.57
CA ILE A 506 -22.09 5.87 0.61
C ILE A 506 -20.57 6.03 0.42
N GLN A 507 -19.77 5.02 0.77
CA GLN A 507 -18.33 4.98 0.46
C GLN A 507 -18.11 4.76 -1.05
N CYS A 508 -18.84 3.82 -1.66
CA CYS A 508 -18.78 3.56 -3.09
C CYS A 508 -19.26 4.75 -3.93
N ALA A 509 -20.15 5.59 -3.41
CA ALA A 509 -20.67 6.78 -4.10
C ALA A 509 -19.90 8.08 -3.80
N GLY A 510 -18.85 8.05 -2.96
CA GLY A 510 -18.13 9.27 -2.55
C GLY A 510 -18.90 10.20 -1.60
N GLU A 511 -20.02 9.73 -1.02
CA GLU A 511 -20.85 10.50 -0.10
C GLU A 511 -20.39 10.39 1.37
N ALA A 512 -19.53 9.41 1.67
CA ALA A 512 -18.91 9.27 2.98
C ALA A 512 -17.90 10.39 3.24
N LYS A 513 -18.20 11.26 4.22
CA LYS A 513 -17.33 12.39 4.61
C LYS A 513 -16.20 11.98 5.55
N TYR A 514 -14.98 12.39 5.25
CA TYR A 514 -13.77 12.28 6.06
C TYR A 514 -13.38 13.65 6.64
N ALA A 515 -12.31 13.73 7.42
CA ALA A 515 -11.89 15.00 8.04
C ALA A 515 -11.58 16.08 6.98
N GLU A 516 -10.98 15.70 5.85
CA GLU A 516 -10.70 16.63 4.74
C GLU A 516 -11.98 17.16 4.07
N ASP A 517 -13.09 16.44 4.16
CA ASP A 517 -14.34 16.80 3.48
C ASP A 517 -15.22 17.75 4.31
N ILE A 518 -14.78 18.12 5.52
CA ILE A 518 -15.42 19.17 6.31
C ILE A 518 -15.42 20.46 5.48
N PRO A 519 -16.59 21.09 5.23
CA PRO A 519 -16.69 22.26 4.38
C PRO A 519 -15.73 23.38 4.79
N LYS A 520 -15.16 24.05 3.80
CA LYS A 520 -14.25 25.17 4.03
C LYS A 520 -15.00 26.33 4.69
N LEU A 521 -14.42 26.91 5.74
CA LEU A 521 -14.93 28.11 6.39
C LEU A 521 -14.28 29.39 5.82
N PRO A 522 -14.95 30.55 5.90
CA PRO A 522 -14.35 31.82 5.52
C PRO A 522 -13.04 32.07 6.27
N ASN A 523 -12.06 32.65 5.57
CA ASN A 523 -10.73 32.94 6.13
C ASN A 523 -9.96 31.71 6.67
N GLU A 524 -10.33 30.49 6.28
CA GLU A 524 -9.58 29.29 6.64
C GLU A 524 -8.14 29.33 6.08
N VAL A 525 -7.18 28.97 6.93
CA VAL A 525 -5.74 28.90 6.62
C VAL A 525 -5.24 27.46 6.60
N PHE A 526 -4.06 27.26 6.02
CA PHE A 526 -3.37 25.97 5.96
C PHE A 526 -2.03 26.06 6.65
N ALA A 527 -1.64 24.97 7.31
CA ALA A 527 -0.38 24.87 8.03
C ALA A 527 0.50 23.74 7.47
N ALA A 528 1.82 23.93 7.57
CA ALA A 528 2.83 22.92 7.25
C ALA A 528 3.98 22.98 8.26
N PHE A 529 4.57 21.83 8.59
CA PHE A 529 5.76 21.78 9.42
C PHE A 529 7.00 22.21 8.63
N VAL A 530 7.86 22.99 9.28
CA VAL A 530 9.27 23.13 8.91
C VAL A 530 10.03 22.01 9.63
N LEU A 531 10.84 21.25 8.90
CA LEU A 531 11.48 20.03 9.38
C LEU A 531 12.99 20.22 9.51
N SER A 532 13.61 19.53 10.47
CA SER A 532 15.07 19.51 10.60
C SER A 532 15.74 18.90 9.37
N THR A 533 16.94 19.40 9.03
CA THR A 533 17.79 18.87 7.94
C THR A 533 19.03 18.14 8.44
N VAL A 534 19.11 17.89 9.76
CA VAL A 534 20.12 17.08 10.43
C VAL A 534 19.42 16.12 11.39
N ALA A 535 20.03 14.97 11.70
CA ALA A 535 19.47 14.05 12.68
C ALA A 535 19.77 14.45 14.12
N LEU A 536 21.02 14.84 14.40
CA LEU A 536 21.47 15.25 15.73
C LEU A 536 22.20 16.58 15.64
N GLY A 537 21.80 17.55 16.45
CA GLY A 537 22.44 18.86 16.52
C GLY A 537 21.63 19.87 17.33
N THR A 538 22.21 21.03 17.61
CA THR A 538 21.55 22.13 18.30
C THR A 538 21.10 23.18 17.27
N ILE A 539 19.85 23.62 17.34
CA ILE A 539 19.34 24.72 16.52
C ILE A 539 20.01 26.02 16.97
N ALA A 540 20.80 26.62 16.09
CA ALA A 540 21.46 27.90 16.36
C ALA A 540 20.55 29.08 15.98
N SER A 541 19.88 29.00 14.83
CA SER A 541 18.87 29.99 14.43
C SER A 541 17.90 29.42 13.39
N ILE A 542 16.69 29.97 13.37
CA ILE A 542 15.67 29.71 12.34
C ILE A 542 15.28 31.06 11.74
N ASP A 543 15.45 31.22 10.42
CA ASP A 543 15.09 32.42 9.67
C ASP A 543 13.98 32.11 8.66
N ALA A 544 12.78 32.61 8.96
CA ALA A 544 11.59 32.50 8.12
C ALA A 544 11.30 33.76 7.30
N THR A 545 12.20 34.76 7.29
CA THR A 545 11.95 36.08 6.67
C THR A 545 11.57 35.98 5.20
N GLU A 546 12.29 35.16 4.42
CA GLU A 546 12.02 34.94 3.00
C GLU A 546 10.66 34.24 2.77
N ALA A 547 10.31 33.27 3.61
CA ALA A 547 9.02 32.60 3.54
C ALA A 547 7.87 33.55 3.86
N LEU A 548 8.02 34.41 4.87
CA LEU A 548 7.02 35.40 5.29
C LEU A 548 6.81 36.52 4.26
N GLN A 549 7.78 36.79 3.38
CA GLN A 549 7.63 37.75 2.29
C GLN A 549 6.79 37.21 1.12
N GLN A 550 6.52 35.90 1.07
CA GLN A 550 5.69 35.34 0.01
C GLN A 550 4.23 35.75 0.20
N MET A 551 3.63 36.26 -0.88
CA MET A 551 2.21 36.62 -0.88
C MET A 551 1.34 35.43 -0.48
N GLY A 552 0.50 35.62 0.54
CA GLY A 552 -0.38 34.58 1.09
C GLY A 552 0.25 33.71 2.17
N VAL A 553 1.47 33.99 2.63
CA VAL A 553 2.03 33.45 3.88
C VAL A 553 1.72 34.42 5.01
N LEU A 554 1.19 33.92 6.13
CA LEU A 554 0.62 34.75 7.20
C LEU A 554 1.43 34.73 8.49
N ALA A 555 1.97 33.57 8.86
CA ALA A 555 2.62 33.40 10.14
C ALA A 555 3.67 32.30 10.11
N PHE A 556 4.64 32.41 11.01
CA PHE A 556 5.58 31.37 11.36
C PHE A 556 5.60 31.21 12.88
N TYR A 557 5.45 29.99 13.37
CA TYR A 557 5.47 29.65 14.79
C TYR A 557 6.60 28.67 15.12
N THR A 558 7.19 28.83 16.29
CA THR A 558 8.23 27.97 16.87
C THR A 558 7.75 27.41 18.22
N ALA A 559 8.58 26.60 18.88
CA ALA A 559 8.28 26.10 20.22
C ALA A 559 7.94 27.22 21.24
N LYS A 560 8.46 28.44 21.05
CA LYS A 560 8.20 29.61 21.92
C LYS A 560 6.77 30.16 21.83
N ASP A 561 6.06 29.82 20.77
CA ASP A 561 4.72 30.33 20.51
C ASP A 561 3.61 29.49 21.17
N ILE A 562 3.97 28.32 21.70
CA ILE A 562 3.09 27.39 22.41
C ILE A 562 2.81 27.96 23.81
N PRO A 563 1.55 28.32 24.16
CA PRO A 563 1.24 28.99 25.42
C PRO A 563 1.42 28.09 26.67
N GLY A 564 1.18 26.79 26.52
CA GLY A 564 1.30 25.80 27.58
C GLY A 564 2.51 24.89 27.40
N LEU A 565 2.34 23.60 27.65
CA LEU A 565 3.43 22.63 27.52
C LEU A 565 3.64 22.23 26.05
N ASN A 566 4.87 22.33 25.57
CA ASN A 566 5.28 21.86 24.24
C ASN A 566 5.34 20.31 24.20
N SER A 567 4.19 19.65 24.18
CA SER A 567 4.12 18.19 24.12
C SER A 567 2.89 17.66 23.38
N PHE A 568 3.06 16.61 22.58
CA PHE A 568 1.98 15.87 21.92
C PHE A 568 1.76 14.46 22.49
N THR A 569 2.41 14.12 23.60
CA THR A 569 2.13 12.93 24.42
C THR A 569 2.13 13.32 25.89
N SER A 570 1.71 12.45 26.80
CA SER A 570 1.64 12.81 28.22
C SER A 570 1.60 11.58 29.11
N PRO A 571 2.41 11.50 30.18
CA PRO A 571 2.22 10.48 31.21
C PRO A 571 0.83 10.51 31.89
N ASP A 572 0.11 11.63 31.78
CA ASP A 572 -1.25 11.78 32.33
C ASP A 572 -2.31 11.07 31.47
N VAL A 573 -1.98 10.74 30.22
CA VAL A 573 -2.84 9.98 29.31
C VAL A 573 -2.40 8.52 29.31
N THR A 574 -3.36 7.61 29.51
CA THR A 574 -3.09 6.17 29.52
C THR A 574 -2.40 5.74 28.21
N ASP A 575 -1.42 4.84 28.33
CA ASP A 575 -0.57 4.26 27.26
C ASP A 575 0.68 5.08 26.86
N PHE A 576 0.89 6.29 27.38
CA PHE A 576 2.13 7.06 27.19
C PHE A 576 2.97 7.12 28.47
N THR A 577 4.29 7.14 28.34
CA THR A 577 5.21 7.19 29.49
C THR A 577 6.01 8.49 29.60
N THR A 578 6.02 9.33 28.56
CA THR A 578 6.79 10.58 28.55
C THR A 578 6.17 11.64 27.64
N ASP A 579 6.57 12.90 27.85
CA ASP A 579 6.30 14.00 26.93
C ASP A 579 7.24 13.95 25.71
N GLU A 580 6.69 14.19 24.53
CA GLU A 580 7.40 14.34 23.25
C GLU A 580 7.06 15.71 22.65
N GLU A 581 8.07 16.48 22.24
CA GLU A 581 7.88 17.87 21.79
C GLU A 581 7.06 17.98 20.49
N ILE A 582 6.11 18.94 20.46
CA ILE A 582 5.36 19.28 19.24
C ILE A 582 6.32 19.89 18.21
N LEU A 583 7.14 20.84 18.67
CA LEU A 583 8.19 21.49 17.90
C LEU A 583 9.48 21.44 18.70
N CYS A 584 10.58 20.99 18.09
CA CYS A 584 11.88 20.92 18.75
C CYS A 584 12.28 22.30 19.30
N SER A 585 12.50 22.38 20.62
CA SER A 585 12.84 23.65 21.29
C SER A 585 14.31 24.02 21.23
N GLY A 586 15.19 23.08 20.88
CA GLY A 586 16.63 23.33 20.76
C GLY A 586 17.47 22.17 20.23
N GLU A 587 17.44 21.00 20.87
CA GLU A 587 18.23 19.84 20.43
C GLU A 587 17.42 18.90 19.53
N VAL A 588 17.86 18.79 18.29
CA VAL A 588 17.31 17.86 17.31
C VAL A 588 17.74 16.43 17.66
N GLN A 589 16.77 15.51 17.73
CA GLN A 589 16.95 14.12 18.16
C GLN A 589 16.85 13.10 17.01
N TYR A 590 16.26 13.49 15.88
CA TYR A 590 16.15 12.66 14.69
C TYR A 590 15.99 13.52 13.43
N TYR A 591 16.24 12.91 12.27
CA TYR A 591 16.17 13.61 10.98
C TYR A 591 14.71 13.93 10.64
N ASN A 592 14.42 15.15 10.18
CA ASN A 592 13.07 15.66 9.93
C ASN A 592 12.17 15.87 11.17
N GLN A 593 12.74 16.03 12.36
CA GLN A 593 11.99 16.52 13.52
C GLN A 593 11.33 17.88 13.21
N PRO A 594 10.03 18.07 13.50
CA PRO A 594 9.39 19.37 13.36
C PRO A 594 10.06 20.43 14.23
N ILE A 595 10.39 21.58 13.65
CA ILE A 595 11.08 22.71 14.31
C ILE A 595 10.27 24.00 14.26
N GLY A 596 9.25 24.08 13.39
CA GLY A 596 8.37 25.22 13.26
C GLY A 596 7.11 24.92 12.43
N ILE A 597 6.19 25.87 12.38
CA ILE A 597 4.94 25.80 11.61
C ILE A 597 4.83 27.04 10.73
N ILE A 598 4.73 26.84 9.42
CA ILE A 598 4.39 27.89 8.46
C ILE A 598 2.89 27.86 8.19
N VAL A 599 2.26 29.05 8.16
CA VAL A 599 0.82 29.22 7.92
C VAL A 599 0.61 30.05 6.65
N ALA A 600 -0.24 29.56 5.74
CA ALA A 600 -0.53 30.20 4.46
C ALA A 600 -2.02 30.08 4.04
N GLU A 601 -2.43 30.80 3.00
CA GLU A 601 -3.81 30.78 2.47
C GLU A 601 -4.16 29.49 1.69
N SER A 602 -3.17 28.68 1.32
CA SER A 602 -3.37 27.42 0.61
C SER A 602 -2.40 26.33 1.07
N HIS A 603 -2.84 25.07 0.94
CA HIS A 603 -2.02 23.91 1.27
C HIS A 603 -0.71 23.84 0.48
N TYR A 604 -0.75 24.11 -0.83
CA TYR A 604 0.45 24.14 -1.67
C TYR A 604 1.45 25.20 -1.20
N LEU A 605 0.97 26.43 -0.94
CA LEU A 605 1.83 27.52 -0.50
C LEU A 605 2.45 27.24 0.88
N ALA A 606 1.69 26.69 1.84
CA ALA A 606 2.23 26.35 3.16
C ALA A 606 3.38 25.33 3.06
N ASN A 607 3.19 24.24 2.31
CA ASN A 607 4.22 23.22 2.12
C ASN A 607 5.45 23.75 1.37
N ARG A 608 5.24 24.62 0.37
CA ARG A 608 6.35 25.23 -0.38
C ARG A 608 7.14 26.20 0.49
N ALA A 609 6.46 27.11 1.18
CA ALA A 609 7.09 28.11 2.04
C ALA A 609 7.85 27.46 3.21
N ALA A 610 7.40 26.31 3.72
CA ALA A 610 8.13 25.55 4.73
C ALA A 610 9.52 25.06 4.26
N LEU A 611 9.72 24.82 2.96
CA LEU A 611 11.03 24.43 2.40
C LEU A 611 12.01 25.60 2.26
N ILE A 612 11.52 26.84 2.32
CA ILE A 612 12.31 28.06 2.11
C ILE A 612 12.88 28.59 3.43
N VAL A 613 12.31 28.18 4.57
CA VAL A 613 12.79 28.55 5.91
C VAL A 613 14.23 28.04 6.10
N LYS A 614 15.14 28.96 6.42
CA LYS A 614 16.57 28.65 6.60
C LYS A 614 16.84 28.32 8.06
N VAL A 615 17.60 27.26 8.28
CA VAL A 615 17.93 26.79 9.63
C VAL A 615 19.42 26.52 9.71
N THR A 616 20.06 27.01 10.77
CA THR A 616 21.47 26.74 11.04
C THR A 616 21.60 25.87 12.28
N TYR A 617 22.53 24.92 12.23
CA TYR A 617 22.78 23.96 13.30
C TYR A 617 24.22 24.02 13.77
N THR A 618 24.43 23.80 15.06
CA THR A 618 25.75 23.56 15.68
C THR A 618 25.79 22.16 16.27
N ASN A 619 26.99 21.66 16.60
CA ASN A 619 27.17 20.34 17.23
C ASN A 619 26.53 19.18 16.45
N VAL A 620 26.57 19.24 15.12
CA VAL A 620 25.99 18.20 14.27
C VAL A 620 26.76 16.90 14.44
N ARG A 621 26.05 15.81 14.73
CA ARG A 621 26.63 14.48 14.98
C ARG A 621 26.05 13.44 14.03
N LYS A 622 26.82 12.39 13.77
CA LYS A 622 26.35 11.24 13.01
C LYS A 622 25.33 10.44 13.86
N PRO A 623 24.15 10.11 13.33
CA PRO A 623 23.17 9.29 14.03
C PRO A 623 23.51 7.79 14.00
N GLU A 624 23.01 7.05 14.98
CA GLU A 624 22.94 5.59 14.98
C GLU A 624 21.47 5.13 14.87
N VAL A 625 21.14 4.56 13.71
CA VAL A 625 19.76 4.18 13.32
C VAL A 625 19.55 2.66 13.34
N ASP A 626 20.58 1.86 13.66
CA ASP A 626 20.53 0.41 13.64
C ASP A 626 20.49 -0.17 15.07
N VAL A 627 19.35 -0.76 15.44
CA VAL A 627 19.14 -1.43 16.72
C VAL A 627 20.22 -2.48 17.05
N ARG A 628 20.82 -3.11 16.04
CA ARG A 628 21.88 -4.13 16.24
C ARG A 628 23.16 -3.55 16.84
N VAL A 629 23.39 -2.25 16.64
CA VAL A 629 24.52 -1.53 17.23
C VAL A 629 24.17 -1.15 18.67
N ASN A 630 23.03 -0.48 18.87
CA ASN A 630 22.65 0.06 20.17
C ASN A 630 22.26 -1.00 21.22
N LYS A 631 21.83 -2.20 20.80
CA LYS A 631 21.55 -3.29 21.74
C LYS A 631 22.76 -3.72 22.57
N ARG A 632 23.99 -3.46 22.10
CA ARG A 632 25.24 -3.78 22.79
C ARG A 632 25.74 -2.65 23.70
N ASN A 633 25.04 -1.51 23.72
CA ASN A 633 25.41 -0.35 24.54
C ASN A 633 24.50 -0.28 25.78
N PRO A 634 25.01 -0.53 27.00
CA PRO A 634 24.20 -0.49 28.23
C PRO A 634 23.57 0.88 28.55
N GLN A 635 24.07 1.97 27.96
CA GLN A 635 23.46 3.30 28.11
C GLN A 635 22.27 3.52 27.16
N LYS A 636 22.15 2.70 26.12
CA LYS A 636 21.10 2.79 25.09
C LYS A 636 20.11 1.62 25.17
N ALA A 637 20.46 0.52 25.85
CA ALA A 637 19.63 -0.65 26.05
C ALA A 637 19.27 -0.82 27.54
N THR A 638 18.00 -0.69 27.87
CA THR A 638 17.47 -0.76 29.24
C THR A 638 16.65 -2.03 29.43
N PHE A 639 16.94 -2.81 30.47
CA PHE A 639 16.15 -3.98 30.85
C PHE A 639 14.76 -3.58 31.32
N VAL A 640 13.71 -4.27 30.82
CA VAL A 640 12.31 -3.92 31.09
C VAL A 640 11.54 -5.05 31.75
N GLY A 641 11.87 -6.30 31.45
CA GLY A 641 11.17 -7.45 32.02
C GLY A 641 11.74 -8.79 31.57
N SER A 642 11.33 -9.85 32.27
CA SER A 642 11.75 -11.21 32.00
C SER A 642 10.67 -12.23 32.36
N ALA A 643 10.80 -13.43 31.81
CA ALA A 643 10.14 -14.63 32.30
C ALA A 643 11.20 -15.71 32.51
N GLU A 644 11.19 -16.36 33.67
CA GLU A 644 12.16 -17.40 34.02
C GLU A 644 11.61 -18.79 33.73
N ALA A 645 12.47 -19.70 33.29
CA ALA A 645 12.13 -21.09 33.10
C ALA A 645 11.80 -21.74 34.45
N THR A 646 10.72 -22.51 34.50
CA THR A 646 10.31 -23.31 35.67
C THR A 646 10.91 -24.71 35.66
N SER A 647 11.47 -25.14 34.54
CA SER A 647 12.11 -26.44 34.35
C SER A 647 13.30 -26.33 33.38
N LYS A 648 14.13 -27.37 33.36
CA LYS A 648 15.19 -27.53 32.36
C LYS A 648 15.34 -29.01 32.01
N GLY A 649 15.23 -29.33 30.73
CA GLY A 649 15.51 -30.67 30.22
C GLY A 649 17.01 -30.97 30.20
N ASN A 650 17.36 -32.24 30.41
CA ASN A 650 18.76 -32.70 30.42
C ASN A 650 19.16 -33.48 29.16
N ASP A 651 18.20 -33.79 28.28
CA ASP A 651 18.38 -34.58 27.05
C ASP A 651 18.77 -33.66 25.86
N VAL A 652 19.94 -33.02 25.93
CA VAL A 652 20.37 -32.06 24.91
C VAL A 652 21.27 -32.73 23.88
N SER A 653 20.74 -32.97 22.68
CA SER A 653 21.46 -33.56 21.56
C SER A 653 22.13 -32.50 20.67
N LYS A 654 21.55 -31.29 20.59
CA LYS A 654 22.09 -30.18 19.79
C LYS A 654 21.84 -28.83 20.44
N ILE A 655 22.82 -27.92 20.31
CA ILE A 655 22.70 -26.51 20.72
C ILE A 655 22.71 -25.62 19.48
N ILE A 656 21.72 -24.73 19.39
CA ILE A 656 21.53 -23.81 18.27
C ILE A 656 21.64 -22.38 18.80
N LYS A 657 22.58 -21.59 18.27
CA LYS A 657 22.73 -20.16 18.59
C LYS A 657 22.36 -19.30 17.40
N GLY A 658 21.65 -18.20 17.63
CA GLY A 658 21.23 -17.30 16.56
C GLY A 658 21.02 -15.87 17.02
N SER A 659 21.03 -14.98 16.03
CA SER A 659 20.61 -13.59 16.15
C SER A 659 19.75 -13.26 14.94
N ARG A 660 18.69 -12.47 15.15
CA ARG A 660 17.80 -12.05 14.07
C ARG A 660 17.38 -10.61 14.28
N THR A 661 17.19 -9.88 13.19
CA THR A 661 16.56 -8.55 13.22
C THR A 661 15.36 -8.49 12.29
N ILE A 662 14.26 -7.94 12.82
CA ILE A 662 13.06 -7.61 12.07
C ILE A 662 13.02 -6.07 11.97
N ASN A 663 12.86 -5.56 10.75
CA ASN A 663 12.89 -4.12 10.46
C ASN A 663 11.52 -3.48 10.74
N GLY A 664 11.44 -2.14 10.70
CA GLY A 664 10.16 -1.43 10.89
C GLY A 664 9.23 -1.47 9.66
N GLN A 665 8.00 -1.00 9.84
CA GLN A 665 6.95 -0.92 8.82
C GLN A 665 6.20 0.41 8.91
N TYR A 666 5.79 0.97 7.79
CA TYR A 666 4.94 2.15 7.72
C TYR A 666 3.46 1.78 7.49
N HIS A 667 2.57 2.44 8.22
CA HIS A 667 1.14 2.12 8.25
C HIS A 667 0.46 2.26 6.90
N PHE A 668 0.91 3.25 6.11
CA PHE A 668 0.39 3.54 4.77
C PHE A 668 -1.13 3.80 4.78
N CYS A 669 -1.60 4.62 5.73
CA CYS A 669 -2.99 5.04 5.81
C CYS A 669 -3.37 5.84 4.56
N PHE A 670 -4.56 5.57 4.00
CA PHE A 670 -5.03 6.24 2.79
C PHE A 670 -5.48 7.67 3.08
N GLU A 671 -6.23 7.87 4.16
CA GLU A 671 -6.41 9.21 4.72
C GLU A 671 -5.15 9.55 5.53
N THR A 672 -4.41 10.54 5.07
CA THR A 672 -3.22 11.03 5.77
C THR A 672 -3.61 11.73 7.08
N MET A 673 -2.64 11.92 7.97
CA MET A 673 -2.84 12.64 9.22
C MET A 673 -3.16 14.08 8.93
N MET A 674 -4.29 14.52 9.48
CA MET A 674 -4.78 15.87 9.32
C MET A 674 -5.68 16.27 10.47
N CYS A 675 -5.90 17.57 10.60
CA CYS A 675 -6.84 18.15 11.54
C CYS A 675 -7.48 19.39 10.91
N VAL A 676 -8.78 19.56 11.14
CA VAL A 676 -9.51 20.81 10.89
C VAL A 676 -9.94 21.35 12.23
N SER A 677 -9.65 22.61 12.53
CA SER A 677 -10.09 23.26 13.77
C SER A 677 -10.54 24.68 13.49
N PHE A 678 -11.50 25.18 14.28
CA PHE A 678 -11.95 26.57 14.24
C PHE A 678 -12.41 27.04 15.62
N PRO A 679 -12.33 28.36 15.89
CA PRO A 679 -12.82 28.94 17.13
C PRO A 679 -14.34 28.85 17.24
N THR A 680 -14.83 28.68 18.46
CA THR A 680 -16.25 28.79 18.85
C THR A 680 -16.41 29.88 19.91
N GLU A 681 -17.64 30.16 20.35
CA GLU A 681 -17.89 31.13 21.43
C GLU A 681 -17.24 30.73 22.76
N GLU A 682 -17.08 29.42 22.99
CA GLU A 682 -16.61 28.87 24.27
C GLU A 682 -15.18 28.31 24.20
N GLY A 683 -14.64 28.09 23.00
CA GLY A 683 -13.28 27.60 22.78
C GLY A 683 -13.02 27.12 21.35
N LEU A 684 -12.81 25.81 21.16
CA LEU A 684 -12.38 25.22 19.89
C LEU A 684 -13.26 24.03 19.48
N LYS A 685 -13.62 23.99 18.20
CA LYS A 685 -14.12 22.77 17.55
C LYS A 685 -12.98 22.12 16.78
N VAL A 686 -12.86 20.79 16.89
CA VAL A 686 -11.71 20.04 16.37
C VAL A 686 -12.18 18.74 15.69
N TYR A 687 -11.75 18.54 14.45
CA TYR A 687 -11.99 17.35 13.64
C TYR A 687 -10.64 16.70 13.28
N PRO A 688 -10.07 15.86 14.17
CA PRO A 688 -8.82 15.18 13.91
C PRO A 688 -9.05 13.83 13.21
N THR A 689 -8.05 13.33 12.50
CA THR A 689 -8.05 11.93 12.07
C THR A 689 -7.49 11.03 13.17
N SER A 690 -8.21 10.86 14.29
CA SER A 690 -7.70 10.20 15.51
C SER A 690 -8.46 8.93 15.94
N GLN A 691 -7.73 7.97 16.53
CA GLN A 691 -8.28 6.80 17.24
C GLN A 691 -8.53 7.07 18.73
N TYR A 692 -8.03 8.18 19.27
CA TYR A 692 -8.03 8.47 20.71
C TYR A 692 -8.37 9.95 20.96
N ILE A 693 -9.68 10.26 20.98
CA ILE A 693 -10.16 11.63 21.08
C ILE A 693 -9.88 12.28 22.45
N ASP A 694 -9.83 11.47 23.50
CA ASP A 694 -9.49 11.91 24.87
C ASP A 694 -8.05 12.43 24.94
N ALA A 695 -7.10 11.65 24.41
CA ALA A 695 -5.72 12.10 24.27
C ALA A 695 -5.62 13.42 23.50
N ASN A 696 -6.37 13.59 22.40
CA ASN A 696 -6.39 14.87 21.70
C ASN A 696 -6.88 16.01 22.59
N GLN A 697 -8.00 15.84 23.30
CA GLN A 697 -8.58 16.87 24.16
C GLN A 697 -7.60 17.31 25.25
N VAL A 698 -7.03 16.35 25.99
CA VAL A 698 -6.03 16.58 27.05
C VAL A 698 -4.80 17.32 26.50
N LEU A 699 -4.28 16.91 25.35
CA LEU A 699 -3.04 17.47 24.79
C LEU A 699 -3.25 18.85 24.16
N ILE A 700 -4.42 19.13 23.59
CA ILE A 700 -4.78 20.48 23.16
C ILE A 700 -4.86 21.40 24.39
N ALA A 701 -5.58 20.97 25.44
CA ALA A 701 -5.70 21.72 26.68
C ALA A 701 -4.33 22.04 27.31
N ARG A 702 -3.46 21.03 27.46
CA ARG A 702 -2.09 21.19 27.98
C ARG A 702 -1.23 22.11 27.12
N SER A 703 -1.29 22.00 25.79
CA SER A 703 -0.44 22.80 24.89
C SER A 703 -0.90 24.24 24.73
N LEU A 704 -2.21 24.50 24.81
CA LEU A 704 -2.78 25.85 24.72
C LEU A 704 -2.98 26.51 26.09
N ASN A 705 -2.81 25.76 27.19
CA ASN A 705 -3.08 26.20 28.55
C ASN A 705 -4.52 26.72 28.74
N ILE A 706 -5.50 25.93 28.29
CA ILE A 706 -6.94 26.17 28.43
C ILE A 706 -7.64 24.93 29.02
N GLU A 707 -8.87 25.07 29.50
CA GLU A 707 -9.62 23.95 30.06
C GLU A 707 -10.09 22.95 28.97
N GLU A 708 -10.03 21.65 29.28
CA GLU A 708 -10.50 20.58 28.38
C GLU A 708 -11.97 20.75 27.95
N SER A 709 -12.81 21.28 28.83
CA SER A 709 -14.23 21.54 28.57
C SER A 709 -14.48 22.59 27.48
N ARG A 710 -13.47 23.36 27.09
CA ARG A 710 -13.54 24.33 25.98
C ARG A 710 -13.22 23.71 24.63
N ILE A 711 -12.94 22.41 24.57
CA ILE A 711 -12.46 21.72 23.38
C ILE A 711 -13.43 20.61 22.97
N ASP A 712 -14.14 20.84 21.87
CA ASP A 712 -15.05 19.87 21.27
C ASP A 712 -14.34 19.07 20.18
N VAL A 713 -13.98 17.82 20.49
CA VAL A 713 -13.38 16.89 19.53
C VAL A 713 -14.47 16.01 18.93
N GLU A 714 -14.50 15.89 17.60
CA GLU A 714 -15.45 15.02 16.89
C GLU A 714 -14.77 14.19 15.81
N VAL A 715 -15.07 12.88 15.79
CA VAL A 715 -14.60 11.94 14.79
C VAL A 715 -15.77 11.12 14.28
N ARG A 716 -16.10 11.25 12.99
CA ARG A 716 -17.13 10.44 12.33
C ARG A 716 -16.58 9.08 11.87
N ARG A 717 -15.42 9.08 11.23
CA ARG A 717 -14.75 7.92 10.64
C ARG A 717 -13.31 8.26 10.23
N LEU A 718 -12.50 7.25 9.98
CA LEU A 718 -11.14 7.37 9.45
C LEU A 718 -10.94 6.56 8.16
N GLY A 719 -10.13 7.09 7.25
CA GLY A 719 -9.65 6.38 6.05
C GLY A 719 -8.45 5.46 6.33
N GLY A 720 -8.56 4.63 7.38
CA GLY A 720 -7.51 3.74 7.87
C GLY A 720 -6.59 4.40 8.90
N SER A 721 -5.99 3.59 9.77
CA SER A 721 -5.08 4.04 10.83
C SER A 721 -4.02 3.02 11.25
N PHE A 722 -4.48 1.80 11.60
CA PHE A 722 -3.63 0.67 11.97
C PHE A 722 -2.72 0.90 13.19
N GLY A 723 -3.04 1.85 14.07
CA GLY A 723 -2.29 2.16 15.30
C GLY A 723 -1.64 3.55 15.29
N SER A 724 -1.26 4.05 14.11
CA SER A 724 -0.54 5.34 13.99
C SER A 724 -1.32 6.54 14.52
N LYS A 725 -2.65 6.56 14.36
CA LYS A 725 -3.51 7.67 14.80
C LYS A 725 -3.97 7.55 16.25
N ILE A 726 -3.34 6.71 17.08
CA ILE A 726 -3.55 6.73 18.54
C ILE A 726 -2.74 7.87 19.17
N SER A 727 -1.49 8.05 18.74
CA SER A 727 -0.54 9.00 19.34
C SER A 727 0.00 10.02 18.35
N ARG A 728 0.51 9.58 17.20
CA ARG A 728 1.24 10.46 16.27
C ARG A 728 0.34 11.52 15.65
N GLN A 729 -0.97 11.26 15.56
CA GLN A 729 -1.98 12.25 15.17
C GLN A 729 -2.02 13.45 16.12
N ASN A 730 -1.71 13.26 17.41
CA ASN A 730 -1.78 14.32 18.41
C ASN A 730 -0.87 15.49 18.05
N MET A 731 0.30 15.22 17.46
CA MET A 731 1.23 16.24 16.97
C MET A 731 0.61 17.16 15.91
N VAL A 732 -0.16 16.60 14.97
CA VAL A 732 -0.86 17.38 13.94
C VAL A 732 -2.01 18.15 14.55
N THR A 733 -2.74 17.54 15.48
CA THR A 733 -3.89 18.15 16.14
C THR A 733 -3.47 19.33 17.03
N THR A 734 -2.43 19.19 17.87
CA THR A 734 -1.93 20.28 18.72
C THR A 734 -1.33 21.41 17.89
N ALA A 735 -0.60 21.09 16.82
CA ALA A 735 -0.10 22.10 15.89
C ALA A 735 -1.22 22.86 15.15
N CYS A 736 -2.28 22.17 14.71
CA CYS A 736 -3.43 22.78 14.04
C CYS A 736 -4.24 23.69 14.97
N THR A 737 -4.45 23.25 16.21
CA THR A 737 -5.20 24.02 17.22
C THR A 737 -4.40 25.21 17.73
N LEU A 738 -3.06 25.12 17.81
CA LEU A 738 -2.20 26.29 18.04
C LEU A 738 -2.41 27.38 16.99
N VAL A 739 -2.40 27.04 15.70
CA VAL A 739 -2.64 28.02 14.62
C VAL A 739 -4.03 28.64 14.76
N THR A 740 -5.04 27.82 15.05
CA THR A 740 -6.43 28.26 15.24
C THR A 740 -6.54 29.25 16.39
N TYR A 741 -5.92 28.91 17.53
CA TYR A 741 -5.90 29.73 18.74
C TYR A 741 -5.16 31.05 18.54
N LYS A 742 -3.98 31.02 17.92
CA LYS A 742 -3.13 32.21 17.74
C LYS A 742 -3.69 33.20 16.71
N LEU A 743 -4.33 32.71 15.65
CA LEU A 743 -4.89 33.56 14.60
C LEU A 743 -6.38 33.87 14.79
N ASN A 744 -7.06 33.16 15.68
CA ASN A 744 -8.52 33.17 15.80
C ASN A 744 -9.20 32.94 14.43
N ARG A 745 -8.70 31.96 13.68
CA ARG A 745 -9.15 31.61 12.31
C ARG A 745 -9.25 30.09 12.17
N PRO A 746 -10.18 29.57 11.34
CA PRO A 746 -10.18 28.16 10.98
C PRO A 746 -8.83 27.75 10.39
N CYS A 747 -8.29 26.61 10.82
CA CYS A 747 -7.06 26.03 10.30
C CYS A 747 -7.30 24.61 9.81
N ARG A 748 -6.73 24.29 8.66
CA ARG A 748 -6.63 22.92 8.13
C ARG A 748 -5.17 22.53 7.97
N PHE A 749 -4.73 21.57 8.77
CA PHE A 749 -3.38 21.03 8.72
C PHE A 749 -3.44 19.65 8.07
N ILE A 750 -2.88 19.48 6.87
CA ILE A 750 -2.83 18.21 6.14
C ILE A 750 -1.38 17.83 5.90
N LEU A 751 -0.94 16.68 6.41
CA LEU A 751 0.36 16.13 6.07
C LEU A 751 0.29 15.39 4.72
N PRO A 752 1.04 15.81 3.69
CA PRO A 752 1.25 14.98 2.51
C PRO A 752 1.91 13.66 2.89
N LEU A 753 1.67 12.59 2.11
CA LEU A 753 2.25 11.26 2.37
C LEU A 753 3.76 11.33 2.66
N ARG A 754 4.52 12.08 1.86
CA ARG A 754 5.97 12.25 2.04
C ARG A 754 6.33 12.80 3.42
N ASN A 755 5.72 13.92 3.81
CA ASN A 755 6.02 14.56 5.11
C ASN A 755 5.53 13.69 6.27
N GLN A 756 4.36 13.05 6.12
CA GLN A 756 3.85 12.09 7.09
C GLN A 756 4.83 10.93 7.33
N THR A 757 5.34 10.32 6.27
CA THR A 757 6.32 9.24 6.38
C THR A 757 7.63 9.73 6.98
N ARG A 758 8.01 10.99 6.73
CA ARG A 758 9.24 11.59 7.27
C ARG A 758 9.18 12.02 8.72
N VAL A 759 8.01 12.31 9.27
CA VAL A 759 7.88 12.95 10.60
C VAL A 759 7.40 11.99 11.68
N LEU A 760 6.71 10.92 11.31
CA LEU A 760 6.03 10.07 12.28
C LEU A 760 6.82 8.81 12.62
N GLY A 761 6.58 8.27 13.81
CA GLY A 761 6.97 6.92 14.19
C GLY A 761 6.45 5.83 13.26
N LYS A 762 7.12 4.67 13.28
CA LYS A 762 6.79 3.48 12.49
C LYS A 762 6.53 2.29 13.41
N ARG A 763 6.19 1.12 12.86
CA ARG A 763 6.27 -0.14 13.64
C ARG A 763 7.70 -0.31 14.15
N MET A 764 7.83 -0.68 15.42
CA MET A 764 9.09 -0.86 16.11
C MET A 764 9.92 -2.00 15.50
N PRO A 765 11.13 -1.72 15.00
CA PRO A 765 12.11 -2.77 14.72
C PRO A 765 12.43 -3.55 15.99
N SER A 766 12.80 -4.81 15.84
CA SER A 766 13.25 -5.65 16.96
C SER A 766 14.45 -6.50 16.56
N SER A 767 15.44 -6.61 17.44
CA SER A 767 16.53 -7.57 17.31
C SER A 767 16.45 -8.58 18.44
N SER A 768 16.83 -9.81 18.19
CA SER A 768 16.80 -10.85 19.20
C SER A 768 18.00 -11.77 19.13
N ASP A 769 18.47 -12.24 20.28
CA ASP A 769 19.54 -13.21 20.43
C ASP A 769 19.02 -14.44 21.16
N TYR A 770 19.36 -15.64 20.68
CA TYR A 770 18.90 -16.88 21.30
C TYR A 770 19.94 -17.98 21.34
N GLU A 771 19.78 -18.86 22.33
CA GLU A 771 20.44 -20.15 22.46
C GLU A 771 19.41 -21.22 22.84
N ILE A 772 19.29 -22.25 22.01
CA ILE A 772 18.30 -23.33 22.18
C ILE A 772 19.04 -24.67 22.35
N GLY A 773 18.73 -25.41 23.41
CA GLY A 773 19.09 -26.82 23.52
C GLY A 773 17.90 -27.70 23.15
N VAL A 774 18.09 -28.62 22.20
CA VAL A 774 17.05 -29.53 21.71
C VAL A 774 17.51 -30.99 21.77
N ASN A 775 16.57 -31.92 21.93
CA ASN A 775 16.84 -33.35 21.80
C ASN A 775 16.78 -33.83 20.33
N GLU A 776 17.02 -35.13 20.09
CA GLU A 776 17.03 -35.73 18.75
C GLU A 776 15.68 -35.60 18.00
N ASN A 777 14.57 -35.44 18.73
CA ASN A 777 13.23 -35.24 18.16
C ASN A 777 12.85 -33.77 17.96
N GLY A 778 13.80 -32.85 18.18
CA GLY A 778 13.59 -31.40 18.07
C GLY A 778 12.79 -30.79 19.22
N VAL A 779 12.63 -31.50 20.34
CA VAL A 779 11.95 -30.97 21.54
C VAL A 779 12.90 -30.05 22.31
N ILE A 780 12.46 -28.83 22.57
CA ILE A 780 13.22 -27.83 23.33
C ILE A 780 13.38 -28.29 24.78
N GLN A 781 14.63 -28.44 25.20
CA GLN A 781 15.03 -28.76 26.58
C GLN A 781 15.34 -27.51 27.38
N TYR A 782 15.85 -26.47 26.72
CA TYR A 782 15.96 -25.11 27.26
C TYR A 782 16.04 -24.09 26.13
N LEU A 783 15.58 -22.86 26.41
CA LEU A 783 15.76 -21.71 25.53
C LEU A 783 16.20 -20.51 26.37
N ASN A 784 17.26 -19.82 25.96
CA ASN A 784 17.59 -18.48 26.45
C ASN A 784 17.32 -17.50 25.33
N TYR A 785 16.46 -16.52 25.55
CA TYR A 785 15.99 -15.61 24.50
C TYR A 785 15.94 -14.16 24.98
N ASP A 786 16.80 -13.32 24.38
CA ASP A 786 16.88 -11.89 24.66
C ASP A 786 16.30 -11.09 23.49
N LEU A 787 15.35 -10.21 23.78
CA LEU A 787 14.72 -9.31 22.81
C LEU A 787 15.08 -7.85 23.08
N TYR A 788 15.38 -7.14 22.00
CA TYR A 788 15.71 -5.72 21.97
C TYR A 788 14.73 -4.99 21.05
N ASN A 789 13.86 -4.16 21.62
CA ASN A 789 12.86 -3.38 20.88
C ASN A 789 13.38 -1.96 20.62
N ASP A 790 13.37 -1.53 19.37
CA ASP A 790 13.79 -0.18 18.98
C ASP A 790 12.64 0.82 19.13
N ASN A 791 12.77 1.68 20.14
CA ASN A 791 11.79 2.70 20.49
C ASN A 791 12.00 4.02 19.71
N GLY A 792 13.04 4.14 18.88
CA GLY A 792 13.49 5.43 18.35
C GLY A 792 14.22 6.24 19.41
N PHE A 793 14.20 7.58 19.33
CA PHE A 793 15.03 8.43 20.19
C PHE A 793 14.60 8.43 21.66
N ILE A 794 13.37 8.01 21.96
CA ILE A 794 12.79 8.03 23.30
C ILE A 794 11.84 6.85 23.51
N VAL A 795 11.84 6.30 24.72
CA VAL A 795 10.88 5.29 25.15
C VAL A 795 9.58 5.98 25.58
N ASN A 796 8.51 5.77 24.83
CA ASN A 796 7.19 6.32 25.14
C ASN A 796 6.07 5.27 25.07
N GLU A 797 6.07 4.48 24.01
CA GLU A 797 5.06 3.44 23.78
C GLU A 797 5.69 2.07 23.98
N THR A 798 5.37 1.38 25.08
CA THR A 798 6.06 0.13 25.44
C THR A 798 5.34 -1.11 24.91
N LEU A 799 6.10 -2.10 24.40
CA LEU A 799 5.54 -3.38 23.91
C LEU A 799 5.44 -4.48 24.96
N ILE A 800 6.18 -4.38 26.07
CA ILE A 800 6.37 -5.49 27.03
C ILE A 800 5.05 -6.10 27.51
N ARG A 801 4.03 -5.26 27.69
CA ARG A 801 2.67 -5.66 28.11
C ARG A 801 2.02 -6.65 27.13
N PHE A 802 2.30 -6.51 25.83
CA PHE A 802 1.69 -7.31 24.78
C PHE A 802 2.53 -8.53 24.40
N THR A 803 3.82 -8.55 24.76
CA THR A 803 4.74 -9.53 24.19
C THR A 803 5.10 -10.69 25.10
N LEU A 804 5.04 -10.53 26.43
CA LEU A 804 5.52 -11.54 27.39
C LEU A 804 4.93 -12.94 27.15
N ASP A 805 3.62 -13.05 26.94
CA ASP A 805 2.99 -14.34 26.66
C ASP A 805 3.07 -14.77 25.19
N GLN A 806 3.20 -13.82 24.27
CA GLN A 806 3.14 -14.08 22.83
C GLN A 806 4.43 -14.68 22.27
N TYR A 807 5.57 -14.50 22.93
CA TYR A 807 6.84 -15.10 22.51
C TYR A 807 6.85 -16.62 22.60
N PHE A 808 6.03 -17.22 23.46
CA PHE A 808 5.88 -18.67 23.50
C PHE A 808 5.02 -19.21 22.35
N ASN A 809 4.28 -18.34 21.65
CA ASN A 809 3.23 -18.70 20.71
C ASN A 809 2.32 -19.79 21.33
N CYS A 810 2.27 -20.99 20.75
CA CYS A 810 1.50 -22.12 21.26
C CYS A 810 2.37 -23.24 21.87
N TYR A 811 3.64 -22.98 22.16
CA TYR A 811 4.62 -24.01 22.54
C TYR A 811 4.83 -24.11 24.05
N LYS A 812 5.33 -25.26 24.51
CA LYS A 812 5.66 -25.50 25.93
C LYS A 812 6.71 -24.51 26.41
N ARG A 813 6.31 -23.67 27.36
CA ARG A 813 7.10 -22.53 27.85
C ARG A 813 7.95 -22.81 29.08
N ASP A 814 7.76 -23.94 29.75
CA ASP A 814 8.37 -24.22 31.06
C ASP A 814 9.90 -24.21 31.05
N ALA A 815 10.52 -24.41 29.88
CA ALA A 815 11.97 -24.46 29.70
C ALA A 815 12.58 -23.16 29.13
N TRP A 816 11.80 -22.08 29.03
CA TRP A 816 12.20 -20.87 28.32
C TRP A 816 12.55 -19.75 29.31
N ASN A 817 13.77 -19.24 29.22
CA ASN A 817 14.19 -17.97 29.81
C ASN A 817 14.05 -16.87 28.77
N TYR A 818 13.34 -15.81 29.12
CA TYR A 818 13.10 -14.65 28.27
C TYR A 818 13.53 -13.36 28.96
N LYS A 819 14.18 -12.47 28.23
CA LYS A 819 14.47 -11.09 28.67
C LYS A 819 14.10 -10.09 27.59
N CYS A 820 13.60 -8.94 28.01
CA CYS A 820 13.25 -7.85 27.12
C CYS A 820 13.97 -6.56 27.50
N PHE A 821 14.45 -5.87 26.48
CA PHE A 821 15.14 -4.61 26.57
C PHE A 821 14.48 -3.57 25.66
N ASN A 822 14.34 -2.35 26.15
CA ASN A 822 14.09 -1.18 25.32
C ASN A 822 15.42 -0.64 24.82
N VAL A 823 15.53 -0.43 23.51
CA VAL A 823 16.67 0.19 22.86
C VAL A 823 16.24 1.52 22.27
N ILE A 824 17.06 2.56 22.44
CA ILE A 824 16.87 3.84 21.75
C ILE A 824 17.84 3.98 20.56
N THR A 825 17.35 4.54 19.46
CA THR A 825 18.10 4.88 18.24
C THR A 825 17.84 6.32 17.85
N ASP A 826 18.64 6.91 16.97
CA ASP A 826 18.48 8.31 16.57
C ASP A 826 17.46 8.45 15.41
N THR A 827 16.36 7.71 15.52
CA THR A 827 15.19 7.73 14.63
C THR A 827 13.96 8.27 15.38
N HIS A 828 12.89 8.58 14.65
CA HIS A 828 11.59 8.93 15.22
C HIS A 828 11.14 7.94 16.29
N SER A 829 10.49 8.44 17.36
CA SER A 829 9.88 7.53 18.33
C SER A 829 8.87 6.63 17.63
N ASN A 830 9.13 5.32 17.65
CA ASN A 830 8.29 4.33 17.00
C ASN A 830 6.95 4.17 17.74
N THR A 831 5.95 3.67 17.05
CA THR A 831 4.57 3.64 17.54
C THR A 831 3.87 2.32 17.27
N TRP A 832 2.72 2.11 17.90
CA TRP A 832 1.90 0.92 17.67
C TRP A 832 1.52 0.74 16.20
N PHE A 833 1.56 -0.51 15.79
CA PHE A 833 1.05 -0.99 14.52
C PHE A 833 0.27 -2.28 14.80
N ARG A 834 -0.87 -2.50 14.13
CA ARG A 834 -1.67 -3.75 14.13
C ARG A 834 -0.85 -4.99 14.51
N SER A 835 -1.20 -5.62 15.63
CA SER A 835 -0.44 -6.69 16.30
C SER A 835 0.92 -6.22 16.85
N PRO A 836 0.93 -5.21 17.75
CA PRO A 836 2.17 -4.59 18.21
C PRO A 836 3.00 -5.56 19.05
N GLY A 837 4.20 -5.90 18.57
CA GLY A 837 5.11 -6.85 19.22
C GLY A 837 4.71 -8.32 19.05
N THR A 838 3.42 -8.63 18.97
CA THR A 838 2.92 -10.01 18.80
C THR A 838 3.33 -10.63 17.47
N LEU A 839 3.31 -9.86 16.38
CA LEU A 839 3.74 -10.33 15.05
C LEU A 839 5.23 -10.67 15.04
N GLU A 840 6.04 -9.78 15.59
CA GLU A 840 7.49 -9.92 15.72
C GLU A 840 7.82 -11.14 16.60
N ALA A 841 7.05 -11.34 17.67
CA ALA A 841 7.18 -12.46 18.59
C ALA A 841 6.89 -13.81 17.92
N ILE A 842 5.72 -13.95 17.32
CA ILE A 842 5.33 -15.18 16.61
C ILE A 842 6.29 -15.43 15.45
N THR A 843 6.70 -14.38 14.71
CA THR A 843 7.65 -14.52 13.59
C THR A 843 9.01 -15.06 14.04
N SER A 844 9.51 -14.57 15.16
CA SER A 844 10.79 -15.01 15.73
C SER A 844 10.70 -16.47 16.19
N THR A 845 9.61 -16.82 16.88
CA THR A 845 9.39 -18.17 17.42
C THR A 845 9.14 -19.21 16.33
N GLU A 846 8.33 -18.90 15.32
CA GLU A 846 8.12 -19.79 14.17
C GLU A 846 9.40 -20.02 13.37
N GLU A 847 10.28 -19.02 13.28
CA GLU A 847 11.58 -19.20 12.64
C GLU A 847 12.54 -20.04 13.48
N MET A 848 12.51 -19.92 14.81
CA MET A 848 13.27 -20.83 15.69
C MET A 848 12.82 -22.28 15.50
N MET A 849 11.51 -22.53 15.45
CA MET A 849 10.96 -23.87 15.16
C MET A 849 11.36 -24.38 13.78
N GLU A 850 11.29 -23.50 12.77
CA GLU A 850 11.76 -23.84 11.42
C GLU A 850 13.26 -24.19 11.45
N ARG A 851 14.09 -23.41 12.13
CA ARG A 851 15.52 -23.66 12.22
C ARG A 851 15.85 -24.99 12.88
N ILE A 852 15.16 -25.35 13.96
CA ILE A 852 15.31 -26.65 14.62
C ILE A 852 15.08 -27.78 13.61
N SER A 853 14.01 -27.69 12.81
CA SER A 853 13.69 -28.71 11.80
C SER A 853 14.79 -28.87 10.75
N TYR A 854 15.35 -27.77 10.24
CA TYR A 854 16.43 -27.81 9.24
C TYR A 854 17.70 -28.38 9.84
N GLU A 855 18.13 -27.86 10.99
CA GLU A 855 19.39 -28.22 11.62
C GLU A 855 19.45 -29.67 12.13
N LEU A 856 18.30 -30.31 12.36
CA LEU A 856 18.19 -31.73 12.71
C LEU A 856 17.74 -32.61 11.52
N GLY A 857 17.31 -32.03 10.39
CA GLY A 857 16.77 -32.78 9.25
C GLY A 857 15.41 -33.44 9.54
N LEU A 858 14.58 -32.81 10.37
CA LEU A 858 13.25 -33.30 10.78
C LEU A 858 12.14 -32.65 9.96
N ASP A 859 10.96 -33.27 9.95
CA ASP A 859 9.76 -32.67 9.35
C ASP A 859 9.35 -31.40 10.13
N PRO A 860 9.22 -30.23 9.45
CA PRO A 860 8.92 -28.96 10.12
C PRO A 860 7.56 -28.92 10.83
N LEU A 861 6.55 -29.65 10.35
CA LEU A 861 5.25 -29.72 11.02
C LEU A 861 5.38 -30.57 12.29
N GLN A 862 6.07 -31.71 12.21
CA GLN A 862 6.28 -32.60 13.36
C GLN A 862 7.06 -31.91 14.48
N VAL A 863 8.08 -31.09 14.17
CA VAL A 863 8.80 -30.30 15.18
C VAL A 863 7.86 -29.36 15.93
N ARG A 864 6.95 -28.68 15.22
CA ARG A 864 5.93 -27.81 15.85
C ARG A 864 4.99 -28.63 16.74
N MET A 865 4.50 -29.77 16.26
CA MET A 865 3.60 -30.65 17.02
C MET A 865 4.26 -31.25 18.26
N ASN A 866 5.55 -31.59 18.19
CA ASN A 866 6.32 -32.13 19.32
C ASN A 866 6.48 -31.09 20.46
N ASN A 867 6.54 -29.81 20.10
CA ASN A 867 6.72 -28.70 21.04
C ASN A 867 5.40 -28.02 21.46
N LEU A 868 4.27 -28.35 20.82
CA LEU A 868 2.95 -27.80 21.13
C LEU A 868 2.57 -28.11 22.59
N ASP A 869 2.05 -27.11 23.30
CA ASP A 869 1.45 -27.32 24.62
C ASP A 869 0.00 -27.82 24.46
N THR A 870 -0.14 -29.13 24.25
CA THR A 870 -1.45 -29.78 24.05
C THR A 870 -2.34 -29.73 25.29
N THR A 871 -1.78 -29.49 26.48
CA THR A 871 -2.56 -29.37 27.71
C THR A 871 -3.36 -28.08 27.77
N ARG A 872 -2.83 -27.01 27.13
CA ARG A 872 -3.47 -25.69 27.06
C ARG A 872 -4.14 -25.42 25.71
N TYR A 873 -3.56 -25.92 24.63
CA TYR A 873 -3.91 -25.55 23.26
C TYR A 873 -4.22 -26.77 22.39
N GLY A 874 -4.87 -27.78 22.96
CA GLY A 874 -5.23 -29.03 22.25
C GLY A 874 -6.05 -28.82 20.97
N ASP A 875 -6.86 -27.76 20.92
CA ASP A 875 -7.67 -27.38 19.74
C ASP A 875 -6.83 -27.17 18.47
N LEU A 876 -5.57 -26.72 18.59
CA LEU A 876 -4.68 -26.54 17.45
C LEU A 876 -4.37 -27.87 16.74
N VAL A 877 -4.38 -28.99 17.46
CA VAL A 877 -4.20 -30.33 16.86
C VAL A 877 -5.35 -30.63 15.90
N GLU A 878 -6.59 -30.37 16.31
CA GLU A 878 -7.77 -30.56 15.47
C GLU A 878 -7.75 -29.61 14.27
N MET A 879 -7.40 -28.34 14.48
CA MET A 879 -7.32 -27.33 13.42
C MET A 879 -6.26 -27.71 12.36
N VAL A 880 -5.08 -28.17 12.80
CA VAL A 880 -4.02 -28.64 11.89
C VAL A 880 -4.51 -29.85 11.08
N ASN A 881 -5.14 -30.84 11.73
CA ASN A 881 -5.67 -32.02 11.04
C ASN A 881 -6.78 -31.65 10.04
N THR A 882 -7.67 -30.72 10.42
CA THR A 882 -8.71 -30.18 9.54
C THR A 882 -8.09 -29.54 8.31
N LEU A 883 -7.09 -28.67 8.50
CA LEU A 883 -6.45 -27.98 7.40
C LEU A 883 -5.65 -28.94 6.51
N ILE A 884 -5.02 -30.00 7.04
CA ILE A 884 -4.36 -31.04 6.23
C ILE A 884 -5.33 -31.65 5.22
N VAL A 885 -6.57 -31.91 5.65
CA VAL A 885 -7.63 -32.48 4.80
C VAL A 885 -8.16 -31.43 3.83
N ASP A 886 -8.69 -30.31 4.33
CA ASP A 886 -9.39 -29.30 3.52
C ASP A 886 -8.48 -28.61 2.49
N SER A 887 -7.17 -28.56 2.77
CA SER A 887 -6.18 -27.96 1.86
C SER A 887 -5.55 -28.93 0.86
N ASN A 888 -5.89 -30.22 0.92
CA ASN A 888 -5.24 -31.31 0.18
C ASN A 888 -3.71 -31.33 0.36
N TYR A 889 -3.23 -31.14 1.60
CA TYR A 889 -1.81 -30.94 1.92
C TYR A 889 -0.91 -32.05 1.34
N ARG A 890 -1.31 -33.32 1.51
CA ARG A 890 -0.48 -34.47 1.09
C ARG A 890 -0.26 -34.51 -0.42
N GLU A 891 -1.29 -34.22 -1.20
CA GLU A 891 -1.20 -34.18 -2.66
C GLU A 891 -0.32 -33.01 -3.13
N ARG A 892 -0.51 -31.84 -2.51
CA ARG A 892 0.30 -30.64 -2.82
C ARG A 892 1.76 -30.83 -2.43
N ARG A 893 2.05 -31.47 -1.30
CA ARG A 893 3.41 -31.79 -0.88
C ARG A 893 4.14 -32.61 -1.96
N ASN A 894 3.51 -33.70 -2.42
CA ASN A 894 4.04 -34.52 -3.51
C ASN A 894 4.21 -33.71 -4.81
N ALA A 895 3.28 -32.83 -5.14
CA ALA A 895 3.36 -31.97 -6.32
C ALA A 895 4.52 -30.97 -6.24
N VAL A 896 4.76 -30.36 -5.07
CA VAL A 896 5.87 -29.44 -4.84
C VAL A 896 7.21 -30.16 -4.93
N ASP A 897 7.33 -31.36 -4.34
CA ASP A 897 8.57 -32.14 -4.41
C ASP A 897 8.90 -32.53 -5.85
N LYS A 898 7.89 -33.01 -6.59
CA LYS A 898 8.02 -33.30 -8.02
C LYS A 898 8.41 -32.06 -8.82
N PHE A 899 7.72 -30.93 -8.62
CA PHE A 899 8.01 -29.67 -9.29
C PHE A 899 9.46 -29.24 -9.05
N ASN A 900 9.94 -29.34 -7.82
CA ASN A 900 11.29 -28.97 -7.44
C ASN A 900 12.36 -29.86 -8.10
N VAL A 901 12.11 -31.15 -8.33
CA VAL A 901 13.04 -32.03 -9.07
C VAL A 901 13.02 -31.73 -10.58
N GLU A 902 11.85 -31.38 -11.10
CA GLU A 902 11.65 -31.15 -12.54
C GLU A 902 12.06 -29.76 -13.01
N ASN A 903 12.28 -28.79 -12.11
CA ASN A 903 12.52 -27.39 -12.49
C ASN A 903 13.74 -26.82 -11.76
N ARG A 904 14.83 -26.51 -12.49
CA ARG A 904 16.05 -25.92 -11.92
C ARG A 904 15.87 -24.46 -11.49
N TRP A 905 15.20 -23.66 -12.32
CA TRP A 905 15.16 -22.20 -12.19
C TRP A 905 13.87 -21.66 -11.57
N LYS A 906 12.94 -22.56 -11.24
CA LYS A 906 11.71 -22.28 -10.50
C LYS A 906 11.60 -23.27 -9.37
N LYS A 907 11.39 -22.78 -8.15
CA LYS A 907 11.23 -23.62 -6.96
C LYS A 907 9.97 -23.28 -6.22
N ARG A 908 9.31 -24.29 -5.66
CA ARG A 908 8.13 -24.16 -4.81
C ARG A 908 8.44 -24.50 -3.38
N GLY A 909 7.69 -23.87 -2.48
CA GLY A 909 7.67 -24.21 -1.07
C GLY A 909 6.23 -24.24 -0.55
N LEU A 910 5.98 -25.09 0.43
CA LEU A 910 4.71 -25.38 1.08
C LEU A 910 4.95 -25.54 2.58
N ARG A 911 4.43 -24.61 3.39
CA ARG A 911 4.68 -24.55 4.84
C ARG A 911 3.45 -24.24 5.66
N PHE A 912 3.41 -24.83 6.85
CA PHE A 912 2.46 -24.51 7.92
C PHE A 912 3.01 -23.46 8.87
N THR A 913 2.11 -22.71 9.47
CA THR A 913 2.35 -21.99 10.72
C THR A 913 1.12 -22.09 11.61
N THR A 914 1.34 -21.97 12.92
CA THR A 914 0.30 -21.92 13.95
C THR A 914 0.40 -20.61 14.71
N MET A 915 -0.73 -20.14 15.21
CA MET A 915 -0.81 -18.88 15.94
C MET A 915 -1.74 -19.05 17.13
N LYS A 916 -1.27 -18.59 18.30
CA LYS A 916 -2.09 -18.20 19.44
C LYS A 916 -1.94 -16.69 19.61
N TRP A 917 -3.06 -15.99 19.68
CA TRP A 917 -3.13 -14.56 19.97
C TRP A 917 -4.02 -14.33 21.18
N SER A 918 -3.56 -13.59 22.18
CA SER A 918 -4.31 -13.40 23.44
C SER A 918 -4.71 -11.96 23.64
N VAL A 919 -5.89 -11.78 24.20
CA VAL A 919 -6.42 -10.51 24.64
C VAL A 919 -5.76 -10.10 25.98
N SER A 920 -5.20 -8.89 26.07
CA SER A 920 -4.84 -8.31 27.38
C SER A 920 -4.70 -6.79 27.30
N ALA A 921 -5.70 -6.05 27.77
CA ALA A 921 -5.59 -4.63 28.15
C ALA A 921 -6.88 -4.15 28.83
N PRO A 922 -6.82 -3.34 29.90
CA PRO A 922 -7.96 -2.60 30.41
C PRO A 922 -8.49 -1.67 29.33
N PHE A 923 -9.80 -1.51 29.31
CA PHE A 923 -10.53 -0.77 28.31
C PHE A 923 -11.69 -0.06 28.99
N PHE A 924 -11.81 1.25 28.73
CA PHE A 924 -12.85 2.11 29.28
C PHE A 924 -13.63 2.73 28.14
N LEU A 925 -14.95 2.57 28.12
CA LEU A 925 -15.76 3.04 27.01
C LEU A 925 -17.20 3.35 27.46
N ASN A 926 -17.68 4.53 27.09
CA ASN A 926 -19.08 4.90 27.18
C ASN A 926 -19.84 4.59 25.88
N VAL A 927 -21.10 4.16 26.04
CA VAL A 927 -22.10 4.03 24.99
C VAL A 927 -23.38 4.71 25.44
N THR A 928 -23.94 5.57 24.60
CA THR A 928 -25.24 6.20 24.81
C THR A 928 -26.21 5.75 23.73
N LEU A 929 -27.39 5.32 24.14
CA LEU A 929 -28.46 4.89 23.24
C LEU A 929 -29.71 5.72 23.53
N SER A 930 -30.27 6.36 22.51
CA SER A 930 -31.46 7.21 22.61
C SER A 930 -32.56 6.71 21.67
N VAL A 931 -33.77 6.53 22.18
CA VAL A 931 -34.96 6.16 21.38
C VAL A 931 -35.87 7.38 21.24
N TYR A 932 -36.21 7.74 20.00
CA TYR A 932 -37.02 8.91 19.71
C TYR A 932 -38.51 8.57 19.73
N HIS A 933 -39.27 9.26 20.58
CA HIS A 933 -40.67 8.92 20.81
C HIS A 933 -41.60 9.18 19.61
N GLY A 934 -41.21 10.04 18.67
CA GLY A 934 -42.03 10.39 17.52
C GLY A 934 -42.16 9.25 16.48
N ASP A 935 -41.14 8.41 16.32
CA ASP A 935 -41.09 7.39 15.26
C ASP A 935 -40.44 6.06 15.70
N GLY A 936 -40.02 5.97 16.97
CA GLY A 936 -39.29 4.83 17.52
C GLY A 936 -37.90 4.63 16.93
N SER A 937 -37.35 5.60 16.20
CA SER A 937 -35.97 5.50 15.70
C SER A 937 -34.97 5.49 16.86
N VAL A 938 -33.82 4.87 16.64
CA VAL A 938 -32.78 4.67 17.66
C VAL A 938 -31.48 5.31 17.18
N ALA A 939 -30.87 6.14 18.02
CA ALA A 939 -29.53 6.65 17.82
C ALA A 939 -28.55 6.01 18.81
N ILE A 940 -27.43 5.52 18.29
CA ILE A 940 -26.28 5.04 19.05
C ILE A 940 -25.17 6.06 18.97
N ASN A 941 -24.54 6.36 20.09
CA ASN A 941 -23.28 7.05 20.18
C ASN A 941 -22.33 6.19 21.04
N HIS A 942 -21.09 5.97 20.61
CA HIS A 942 -20.13 5.16 21.35
C HIS A 942 -18.70 5.68 21.22
N GLY A 943 -17.85 5.35 22.20
CA GLY A 943 -16.47 5.79 22.25
C GLY A 943 -15.52 5.23 21.17
N GLY A 944 -15.93 4.15 20.49
CA GLY A 944 -15.12 3.52 19.46
C GLY A 944 -15.14 4.30 18.15
N ILE A 945 -14.04 4.26 17.40
CA ILE A 945 -13.87 4.98 16.14
C ILE A 945 -13.99 4.01 14.96
N GLU A 946 -14.86 4.33 13.99
CA GLU A 946 -14.99 3.59 12.73
C GLU A 946 -13.81 3.93 11.80
N LEU A 947 -12.95 2.96 11.54
CA LEU A 947 -11.74 3.11 10.73
C LEU A 947 -11.65 2.07 9.59
N GLY A 948 -12.76 1.37 9.33
CA GLY A 948 -12.93 0.37 8.27
C GLY A 948 -13.35 -1.02 8.76
N GLN A 949 -13.19 -1.29 10.06
CA GLN A 949 -13.46 -2.57 10.70
C GLN A 949 -14.95 -2.90 10.88
N GLY A 950 -15.84 -1.93 10.56
CA GLY A 950 -17.29 -2.12 10.62
C GLY A 950 -17.83 -2.17 12.05
N ILE A 951 -17.26 -1.38 12.96
CA ILE A 951 -17.71 -1.31 14.35
C ILE A 951 -19.15 -0.80 14.43
N ASN A 952 -19.51 0.17 13.58
CA ASN A 952 -20.87 0.73 13.53
C ASN A 952 -21.88 -0.32 13.07
N THR A 953 -21.54 -1.10 12.04
CA THR A 953 -22.41 -2.17 11.53
C THR A 953 -22.67 -3.23 12.60
N LYS A 954 -21.62 -3.64 13.34
CA LYS A 954 -21.74 -4.59 14.45
C LYS A 954 -22.59 -4.02 15.59
N ALA A 955 -22.43 -2.74 15.93
CA ALA A 955 -23.25 -2.07 16.94
C ALA A 955 -24.74 -2.05 16.55
N ILE A 956 -25.04 -1.79 15.26
CA ILE A 956 -26.41 -1.84 14.72
C ILE A 956 -27.00 -3.25 14.84
N GLN A 957 -26.26 -4.29 14.44
CA GLN A 957 -26.72 -5.68 14.54
C GLN A 957 -27.00 -6.11 15.99
N VAL A 958 -26.11 -5.79 16.92
CA VAL A 958 -26.28 -6.13 18.33
C VAL A 958 -27.45 -5.36 18.96
N CYS A 959 -27.61 -4.08 18.64
CA CYS A 959 -28.74 -3.30 19.11
C CYS A 959 -30.08 -3.84 18.58
N ALA A 960 -30.15 -4.15 17.28
CA ALA A 960 -31.34 -4.73 16.65
C ALA A 960 -31.71 -6.08 17.26
N TYR A 961 -30.71 -6.92 17.54
CA TYR A 961 -30.89 -8.22 18.20
C TYR A 961 -31.53 -8.07 19.59
N TYR A 962 -30.99 -7.20 20.45
CA TYR A 962 -31.52 -7.03 21.81
C TYR A 962 -32.90 -6.35 21.82
N LEU A 963 -33.10 -5.29 21.03
CA LEU A 963 -34.37 -4.57 21.02
C LEU A 963 -35.46 -5.26 20.18
N ASN A 964 -35.08 -6.25 19.37
CA ASN A 964 -35.94 -6.94 18.42
C ASN A 964 -36.66 -5.96 17.45
N ILE A 965 -35.87 -5.10 16.80
CA ILE A 965 -36.34 -4.09 15.85
C ILE A 965 -35.57 -4.15 14.51
N PRO A 966 -36.14 -3.61 13.41
CA PRO A 966 -35.45 -3.54 12.13
C PRO A 966 -34.13 -2.74 12.17
N LEU A 967 -33.10 -3.22 11.46
CA LEU A 967 -31.78 -2.58 11.35
C LEU A 967 -31.86 -1.12 10.87
N ASN A 968 -32.77 -0.82 9.95
CA ASN A 968 -32.93 0.51 9.36
C ASN A 968 -33.51 1.56 10.32
N LYS A 969 -33.99 1.18 11.51
CA LYS A 969 -34.38 2.12 12.57
C LYS A 969 -33.19 2.62 13.40
N ILE A 970 -32.02 1.99 13.28
CA ILE A 970 -30.88 2.25 14.15
C ILE A 970 -29.81 3.01 13.36
N HIS A 971 -29.34 4.11 13.94
CA HIS A 971 -28.32 4.96 13.34
C HIS A 971 -27.19 5.25 14.33
N VAL A 972 -25.94 5.04 13.91
CA VAL A 972 -24.77 5.44 14.70
C VAL A 972 -24.41 6.89 14.38
N LYS A 973 -24.21 7.71 15.41
CA LYS A 973 -23.78 9.13 15.36
C LYS A 973 -22.26 9.25 15.51
N PRO A 974 -21.62 10.38 15.10
CA PRO A 974 -20.18 10.57 15.27
C PRO A 974 -19.77 10.45 16.75
N THR A 975 -18.55 10.01 17.02
CA THR A 975 -17.97 10.02 18.36
C THR A 975 -17.54 11.44 18.71
N THR A 976 -17.91 11.93 19.89
CA THR A 976 -17.66 13.31 20.35
C THR A 976 -17.15 13.33 21.78
N SER A 977 -16.19 14.20 22.13
CA SER A 977 -15.68 14.33 23.50
C SER A 977 -16.77 14.59 24.54
N MET A 978 -17.82 15.36 24.20
CA MET A 978 -18.94 15.64 25.12
C MET A 978 -19.73 14.39 25.54
N LEU A 979 -20.09 13.51 24.59
CA LEU A 979 -20.84 12.27 24.87
C LEU A 979 -19.93 11.09 25.27
N ASN A 980 -18.63 11.22 25.04
CA ASN A 980 -17.63 10.17 25.19
C ASN A 980 -16.38 10.65 25.94
N PRO A 981 -16.52 11.34 27.09
CA PRO A 981 -15.35 11.82 27.84
C PRO A 981 -14.58 10.63 28.41
N ASN A 982 -13.26 10.76 28.56
CA ASN A 982 -12.41 9.79 29.26
C ASN A 982 -12.41 8.38 28.62
N ASN A 983 -12.76 8.27 27.34
CA ASN A 983 -12.84 6.99 26.64
C ASN A 983 -11.47 6.55 26.15
N SER A 984 -11.18 5.25 26.29
CA SER A 984 -9.98 4.63 25.77
C SER A 984 -9.89 4.71 24.24
N ARG A 985 -8.66 4.70 23.73
CA ARG A 985 -8.33 4.52 22.32
C ARG A 985 -9.03 3.33 21.67
N THR A 986 -9.35 3.46 20.38
CA THR A 986 -9.77 2.33 19.54
C THR A 986 -8.57 1.47 19.15
N ALA A 987 -8.29 0.37 19.86
CA ALA A 987 -7.12 -0.50 19.63
C ALA A 987 -7.29 -1.92 20.20
N GLY A 988 -6.24 -2.75 20.04
CA GLY A 988 -6.10 -4.07 20.66
C GLY A 988 -7.12 -5.12 20.17
N SER A 989 -7.77 -4.86 19.04
CA SER A 989 -8.90 -5.64 18.52
C SER A 989 -10.13 -5.76 19.45
N LEU A 990 -10.11 -5.05 20.59
CA LEU A 990 -11.09 -5.16 21.66
C LEU A 990 -12.26 -4.19 21.52
N THR A 991 -12.07 -3.06 20.84
CA THR A 991 -13.05 -1.96 20.88
C THR A 991 -14.42 -2.37 20.34
N SER A 992 -14.45 -3.19 19.28
CA SER A 992 -15.74 -3.67 18.75
C SER A 992 -16.50 -4.56 19.72
N GLN A 993 -15.80 -5.34 20.54
CA GLN A 993 -16.43 -6.19 21.55
C GLN A 993 -16.92 -5.36 22.73
N ASN A 994 -16.10 -4.43 23.22
CA ASN A 994 -16.51 -3.53 24.30
C ASN A 994 -17.71 -2.66 23.91
N VAL A 995 -17.79 -2.18 22.66
CA VAL A 995 -19.00 -1.51 22.17
C VAL A 995 -20.24 -2.42 22.26
N GLN A 996 -20.11 -3.72 21.96
CA GLN A 996 -21.24 -4.65 22.06
C GLN A 996 -21.72 -4.81 23.50
N ILE A 997 -20.80 -4.93 24.47
CA ILE A 997 -21.12 -4.99 25.90
C ILE A 997 -21.84 -3.70 26.34
N GLY A 998 -21.35 -2.54 25.92
CA GLY A 998 -22.01 -1.26 26.22
C GLY A 998 -23.42 -1.15 25.63
N ILE A 999 -23.62 -1.65 24.41
CA ILE A 999 -24.94 -1.72 23.77
C ILE A 999 -25.87 -2.68 24.51
N GLU A 1000 -25.38 -3.87 24.89
CA GLU A 1000 -26.14 -4.82 25.70
C GLU A 1000 -26.63 -4.17 26.99
N LYS A 1001 -25.74 -3.48 27.73
CA LYS A 1001 -26.09 -2.75 28.96
C LYS A 1001 -27.17 -1.69 28.69
N CYS A 1002 -27.06 -0.94 27.60
CA CYS A 1002 -28.07 0.06 27.22
C CYS A 1002 -29.43 -0.58 26.91
N CYS A 1003 -29.45 -1.62 26.07
CA CYS A 1003 -30.67 -2.27 25.65
C CYS A 1003 -31.38 -2.94 26.84
N LYS A 1004 -30.64 -3.63 27.72
CA LYS A 1004 -31.20 -4.23 28.95
C LYS A 1004 -31.84 -3.19 29.86
N GLN A 1005 -31.22 -2.02 30.02
CA GLN A 1005 -31.81 -0.92 30.79
C GLN A 1005 -33.08 -0.36 30.17
N LEU A 1006 -33.16 -0.22 28.85
CA LEU A 1006 -34.38 0.24 28.19
C LEU A 1006 -35.49 -0.79 28.27
N LEU A 1007 -35.18 -2.05 27.97
CA LEU A 1007 -36.16 -3.13 28.04
C LEU A 1007 -36.76 -3.26 29.44
N SER A 1008 -35.96 -3.14 30.50
CA SER A 1008 -36.48 -3.18 31.87
C SER A 1008 -37.43 -2.02 32.19
N ARG A 1009 -37.20 -0.83 31.63
CA ARG A 1009 -38.09 0.33 31.77
C ARG A 1009 -39.37 0.21 30.92
N LEU A 1010 -39.27 -0.44 29.77
CA LEU A 1010 -40.39 -0.64 28.84
C LEU A 1010 -41.29 -1.82 29.23
N GLU A 1011 -40.77 -2.82 29.95
CA GLU A 1011 -41.50 -4.03 30.30
C GLU A 1011 -42.81 -3.77 31.06
N PRO A 1012 -42.87 -2.90 32.10
CA PRO A 1012 -44.13 -2.58 32.77
C PRO A 1012 -45.17 -1.92 31.86
N ILE A 1013 -44.74 -1.17 30.84
CA ILE A 1013 -45.62 -0.53 29.86
C ILE A 1013 -46.14 -1.58 28.88
N LYS A 1014 -45.23 -2.43 28.38
CA LYS A 1014 -45.54 -3.51 27.46
C LYS A 1014 -46.59 -4.47 28.03
N GLN A 1015 -46.51 -4.79 29.32
CA GLN A 1015 -47.48 -5.66 30.00
C GLN A 1015 -48.90 -5.06 30.09
N LYS A 1016 -49.04 -3.72 30.06
CA LYS A 1016 -50.34 -3.04 30.02
C LYS A 1016 -50.96 -2.98 28.63
N MET A 1017 -50.22 -3.36 27.59
CA MET A 1017 -50.62 -3.24 26.19
C MET A 1017 -50.78 -4.63 25.56
N THR A 1018 -51.75 -4.78 24.65
CA THR A 1018 -51.93 -6.04 23.90
C THR A 1018 -51.10 -6.00 22.62
N ASN A 1019 -49.96 -6.72 22.62
CA ASN A 1019 -49.07 -6.86 21.46
C ASN A 1019 -48.73 -5.52 20.75
N PRO A 1020 -48.23 -4.50 21.48
CA PRO A 1020 -47.92 -3.23 20.85
C PRO A 1020 -46.79 -3.38 19.81
N THR A 1021 -46.89 -2.63 18.72
CA THR A 1021 -45.73 -2.36 17.86
C THR A 1021 -44.66 -1.60 18.65
N TRP A 1022 -43.42 -1.61 18.17
CA TRP A 1022 -42.34 -0.85 18.78
C TRP A 1022 -42.70 0.63 18.94
N GLU A 1023 -43.22 1.25 17.88
CA GLU A 1023 -43.61 2.66 17.86
C GLU A 1023 -44.71 2.97 18.88
N GLN A 1024 -45.73 2.11 18.97
CA GLN A 1024 -46.79 2.26 19.97
C GLN A 1024 -46.26 2.14 21.40
N LEU A 1025 -45.37 1.17 21.64
CA LEU A 1025 -44.76 0.98 22.96
C LEU A 1025 -43.91 2.20 23.37
N ILE A 1026 -43.10 2.72 22.45
CA ILE A 1026 -42.27 3.90 22.71
C ILE A 1026 -43.11 5.15 22.90
N ALA A 1027 -44.13 5.37 22.07
CA ALA A 1027 -45.05 6.49 22.23
C ALA A 1027 -45.75 6.45 23.60
N LYS A 1028 -46.24 5.27 24.00
CA LYS A 1028 -46.86 5.07 25.32
C LYS A 1028 -45.87 5.29 26.47
N ALA A 1029 -44.64 4.80 26.34
CA ALA A 1029 -43.60 5.00 27.34
C ALA A 1029 -43.29 6.49 27.53
N PHE A 1030 -43.23 7.27 26.43
CA PHE A 1030 -43.06 8.72 26.50
C PHE A 1030 -44.25 9.43 27.18
N GLU A 1031 -45.49 9.06 26.85
CA GLU A 1031 -46.69 9.58 27.52
C GLU A 1031 -46.67 9.33 29.05
N GLU A 1032 -46.13 8.19 29.47
CA GLU A 1032 -45.97 7.83 30.89
C GLU A 1032 -44.69 8.40 31.54
N GLY A 1033 -43.95 9.28 30.84
CA GLY A 1033 -42.77 9.97 31.38
C GLY A 1033 -41.53 9.07 31.55
N ILE A 1034 -41.46 7.95 30.82
CA ILE A 1034 -40.32 7.02 30.88
C ILE A 1034 -39.10 7.62 30.18
N ASN A 1035 -37.93 7.54 30.83
CA ASN A 1035 -36.66 7.93 30.22
C ASN A 1035 -36.22 6.92 29.13
N LEU A 1036 -36.30 7.37 27.87
CA LEU A 1036 -35.94 6.64 26.65
C LEU A 1036 -34.46 6.76 26.23
N GLN A 1037 -33.61 7.27 27.13
CA GLN A 1037 -32.15 7.30 26.97
C GLN A 1037 -31.47 6.37 27.97
N ALA A 1038 -30.49 5.59 27.53
CA ALA A 1038 -29.69 4.71 28.38
C ALA A 1038 -28.19 4.92 28.12
N ASN A 1039 -27.39 4.71 29.16
CA ASN A 1039 -25.93 4.76 29.12
C ASN A 1039 -25.34 3.42 29.57
N GLY A 1040 -24.38 2.90 28.81
CA GLY A 1040 -23.67 1.66 29.08
C GLY A 1040 -22.18 1.96 29.20
N TYR A 1041 -21.69 1.98 30.43
CA TYR A 1041 -20.26 2.11 30.71
C TYR A 1041 -19.60 0.73 30.77
N VAL A 1042 -18.44 0.62 30.13
CA VAL A 1042 -17.62 -0.59 30.09
C VAL A 1042 -16.30 -0.30 30.78
N ASP A 1043 -15.89 -1.19 31.69
CA ASP A 1043 -14.63 -1.08 32.43
C ASP A 1043 -13.86 -2.42 32.48
N GLY A 1044 -12.76 -2.44 33.24
CA GLY A 1044 -11.90 -3.62 33.35
C GLY A 1044 -12.59 -4.88 33.88
N SER A 1045 -13.72 -4.77 34.57
CA SER A 1045 -14.47 -5.93 35.09
C SER A 1045 -15.30 -6.64 34.00
N ASP A 1046 -15.54 -5.97 32.87
CA ASP A 1046 -16.27 -6.54 31.73
C ASP A 1046 -15.35 -7.30 30.75
N ILE A 1047 -14.04 -7.28 30.98
CA ILE A 1047 -13.06 -7.84 30.05
C ILE A 1047 -12.93 -9.34 30.28
N HIS A 1048 -13.02 -10.10 29.20
CA HIS A 1048 -12.92 -11.55 29.21
C HIS A 1048 -11.63 -12.01 28.54
N ASP A 1049 -10.84 -12.81 29.27
CA ASP A 1049 -9.64 -13.43 28.74
C ASP A 1049 -10.01 -14.63 27.85
N PHE A 1050 -9.48 -14.64 26.64
CA PHE A 1050 -9.54 -15.78 25.73
C PHE A 1050 -8.42 -15.71 24.69
N ASP A 1051 -8.12 -16.88 24.12
CA ASP A 1051 -7.19 -17.01 23.01
C ASP A 1051 -7.92 -17.10 21.67
N VAL A 1052 -7.31 -16.52 20.65
CA VAL A 1052 -7.62 -16.73 19.24
C VAL A 1052 -6.56 -17.65 18.65
N PHE A 1053 -7.01 -18.75 18.07
CA PHE A 1053 -6.14 -19.70 17.41
C PHE A 1053 -6.21 -19.55 15.90
N GLY A 1054 -5.09 -19.79 15.22
CA GLY A 1054 -5.03 -19.84 13.78
C GLY A 1054 -4.04 -20.87 13.26
N VAL A 1055 -4.35 -21.46 12.11
CA VAL A 1055 -3.47 -22.34 11.35
C VAL A 1055 -3.48 -21.90 9.91
N THR A 1056 -2.31 -21.71 9.31
CA THR A 1056 -2.20 -21.33 7.90
C THR A 1056 -1.24 -22.24 7.16
N LEU A 1057 -1.62 -22.64 5.95
CA LEU A 1057 -0.78 -23.32 4.98
C LEU A 1057 -0.61 -22.42 3.75
N ALA A 1058 0.62 -22.18 3.33
CA ALA A 1058 0.89 -21.41 2.12
C ALA A 1058 1.83 -22.13 1.16
N GLU A 1059 1.55 -21.98 -0.13
CA GLU A 1059 2.38 -22.41 -1.25
C GLU A 1059 2.89 -21.20 -2.03
N VAL A 1060 4.19 -21.16 -2.31
CA VAL A 1060 4.85 -20.11 -3.07
C VAL A 1060 5.67 -20.69 -4.21
N GLU A 1061 5.89 -19.91 -5.26
CA GLU A 1061 6.83 -20.22 -6.35
C GLU A 1061 7.83 -19.09 -6.51
N VAL A 1062 9.13 -19.42 -6.55
CA VAL A 1062 10.26 -18.50 -6.66
C VAL A 1062 10.99 -18.70 -7.98
N ASP A 1063 11.29 -17.61 -8.67
CA ASP A 1063 12.23 -17.56 -9.77
C ASP A 1063 13.64 -17.33 -9.24
N THR A 1064 14.49 -18.36 -9.30
CA THR A 1064 15.80 -18.34 -8.64
C THR A 1064 16.83 -17.48 -9.38
N LEU A 1065 16.55 -17.12 -10.64
CA LEU A 1065 17.40 -16.23 -11.45
C LEU A 1065 17.12 -14.75 -11.18
N THR A 1066 15.93 -14.42 -10.69
CA THR A 1066 15.48 -13.03 -10.51
C THR A 1066 15.13 -12.65 -9.07
N GLY A 1067 14.86 -13.64 -8.21
CA GLY A 1067 14.33 -13.44 -6.87
C GLY A 1067 12.84 -13.10 -6.81
N GLN A 1068 12.16 -12.96 -7.96
CA GLN A 1068 10.71 -12.74 -8.00
C GLN A 1068 9.97 -13.98 -7.51
N PHE A 1069 8.83 -13.76 -6.85
CA PHE A 1069 7.99 -14.85 -6.37
C PHE A 1069 6.50 -14.57 -6.59
N GLN A 1070 5.69 -15.63 -6.47
CA GLN A 1070 4.23 -15.56 -6.43
C GLN A 1070 3.71 -16.44 -5.30
N ILE A 1071 2.61 -16.01 -4.70
CA ILE A 1071 1.87 -16.82 -3.74
C ILE A 1071 0.85 -17.63 -4.53
N ILE A 1072 1.03 -18.95 -4.60
CA ILE A 1072 0.20 -19.85 -5.40
C ILE A 1072 -1.12 -20.08 -4.69
N ARG A 1073 -1.08 -20.48 -3.41
CA ARG A 1073 -2.30 -20.76 -2.64
C ARG A 1073 -2.09 -20.53 -1.15
N VAL A 1074 -3.10 -19.98 -0.50
CA VAL A 1074 -3.17 -19.84 0.97
C VAL A 1074 -4.47 -20.46 1.47
N ASP A 1075 -4.36 -21.35 2.46
CA ASP A 1075 -5.47 -21.88 3.23
C ASP A 1075 -5.30 -21.42 4.68
N LEU A 1076 -6.22 -20.58 5.18
CA LEU A 1076 -6.14 -19.95 6.50
C LEU A 1076 -7.38 -20.31 7.31
N LEU A 1077 -7.17 -21.00 8.44
CA LEU A 1077 -8.22 -21.40 9.38
C LEU A 1077 -8.06 -20.60 10.69
N GLU A 1078 -9.07 -19.81 11.05
CA GLU A 1078 -9.05 -18.97 12.26
C GLU A 1078 -10.24 -19.25 13.19
N ASP A 1079 -9.98 -19.21 14.49
CA ASP A 1079 -10.98 -19.29 15.54
C ASP A 1079 -11.57 -17.91 15.86
N VAL A 1080 -12.69 -17.61 15.22
CA VAL A 1080 -13.40 -16.32 15.37
C VAL A 1080 -14.57 -16.39 16.37
N GLY A 1081 -14.75 -17.52 17.07
CA GLY A 1081 -15.97 -17.80 17.84
C GLY A 1081 -17.25 -17.70 16.99
N ARG A 1082 -18.32 -17.15 17.56
CA ARG A 1082 -19.51 -16.71 16.83
C ARG A 1082 -19.28 -15.31 16.28
N SER A 1083 -18.81 -15.21 15.04
CA SER A 1083 -18.63 -13.92 14.36
C SER A 1083 -19.92 -13.09 14.37
N ILE A 1084 -19.88 -11.83 14.81
CA ILE A 1084 -21.07 -10.95 14.77
C ILE A 1084 -21.52 -10.67 13.33
N ASN A 1085 -20.55 -10.57 12.41
CA ASN A 1085 -20.79 -10.40 10.99
C ASN A 1085 -19.68 -11.14 10.22
N PRO A 1086 -19.94 -12.33 9.67
CA PRO A 1086 -18.91 -13.17 9.04
C PRO A 1086 -18.26 -12.50 7.80
N GLU A 1087 -19.00 -11.71 7.02
CA GLU A 1087 -18.44 -11.03 5.85
C GLU A 1087 -17.42 -9.96 6.21
N LEU A 1088 -17.74 -9.14 7.22
CA LEU A 1088 -16.79 -8.16 7.75
C LEU A 1088 -15.59 -8.82 8.41
N THR A 1089 -15.81 -9.98 9.05
CA THR A 1089 -14.74 -10.77 9.68
C THR A 1089 -13.75 -11.31 8.65
N ILE A 1090 -14.25 -11.87 7.54
CA ILE A 1090 -13.41 -12.29 6.40
C ILE A 1090 -12.56 -11.11 5.92
N GLY A 1091 -13.17 -9.95 5.70
CA GLY A 1091 -12.44 -8.76 5.24
C GLY A 1091 -11.32 -8.34 6.20
N GLN A 1092 -11.52 -8.46 7.51
CA GLN A 1092 -10.45 -8.19 8.48
C GLN A 1092 -9.30 -9.21 8.38
N ILE A 1093 -9.61 -10.50 8.27
CA ILE A 1093 -8.62 -11.57 8.15
C ILE A 1093 -7.78 -11.39 6.88
N GLU A 1094 -8.42 -11.19 5.73
CA GLU A 1094 -7.73 -11.01 4.45
C GLU A 1094 -6.85 -9.76 4.45
N GLY A 1095 -7.38 -8.64 4.94
CA GLY A 1095 -6.64 -7.39 5.08
C GLY A 1095 -5.43 -7.50 5.99
N ALA A 1096 -5.63 -8.12 7.16
CA ALA A 1096 -4.58 -8.36 8.16
C ALA A 1096 -3.47 -9.27 7.61
N PHE A 1097 -3.84 -10.36 6.95
CA PHE A 1097 -2.91 -11.33 6.37
C PHE A 1097 -2.04 -10.70 5.26
N ILE A 1098 -2.64 -9.92 4.35
CA ILE A 1098 -1.88 -9.24 3.29
C ILE A 1098 -0.98 -8.14 3.85
N MET A 1099 -1.40 -7.44 4.91
CA MET A 1099 -0.55 -6.47 5.62
C MET A 1099 0.68 -7.11 6.29
N GLY A 1100 0.50 -8.28 6.91
CA GLY A 1100 1.61 -9.07 7.46
C GLY A 1100 2.50 -9.67 6.36
N THR A 1101 1.90 -10.10 5.24
CA THR A 1101 2.64 -10.54 4.05
C THR A 1101 3.53 -9.43 3.51
N GLY A 1102 3.00 -8.21 3.38
CA GLY A 1102 3.77 -7.03 2.95
C GLY A 1102 4.95 -6.74 3.87
N TYR A 1103 4.72 -6.71 5.18
CA TYR A 1103 5.76 -6.52 6.20
C TYR A 1103 6.94 -7.48 6.05
N LEU A 1104 6.65 -8.73 5.74
CA LEU A 1104 7.65 -9.80 5.71
C LEU A 1104 8.23 -10.07 4.32
N THR A 1105 7.82 -9.33 3.29
CA THR A 1105 8.26 -9.57 1.90
C THR A 1105 8.65 -8.31 1.11
N SER A 1106 7.88 -7.23 1.13
CA SER A 1106 8.04 -6.12 0.18
C SER A 1106 8.24 -4.75 0.83
N GLU A 1107 7.77 -4.58 2.06
CA GLU A 1107 7.79 -3.29 2.75
C GLU A 1107 9.11 -3.09 3.52
N GLU A 1108 9.96 -2.18 3.06
CA GLU A 1108 11.26 -1.90 3.67
C GLU A 1108 11.49 -0.40 3.91
N LEU A 1109 11.86 -0.06 5.14
CA LEU A 1109 12.30 1.28 5.51
C LEU A 1109 13.82 1.38 5.36
N VAL A 1110 14.28 2.27 4.47
CA VAL A 1110 15.71 2.47 4.20
C VAL A 1110 16.11 3.85 4.70
N TYR A 1111 17.02 3.87 5.68
CA TYR A 1111 17.59 5.10 6.21
C TYR A 1111 19.01 5.29 5.67
N ASP A 1112 19.35 6.52 5.29
CA ASP A 1112 20.74 6.88 5.01
C ASP A 1112 21.56 6.85 6.31
N ARG A 1113 22.57 5.99 6.36
CA ARG A 1113 23.37 5.76 7.58
C ARG A 1113 24.29 6.93 7.95
N SER A 1114 24.47 7.90 7.06
CA SER A 1114 25.35 9.04 7.30
C SER A 1114 24.59 10.23 7.90
N SER A 1115 23.40 10.49 7.39
CA SER A 1115 22.55 11.63 7.75
C SER A 1115 21.40 11.25 8.70
N GLY A 1116 20.90 10.02 8.64
CA GLY A 1116 19.69 9.57 9.32
C GLY A 1116 18.39 9.82 8.52
N GLU A 1117 18.47 10.38 7.30
CA GLU A 1117 17.28 10.64 6.47
C GLU A 1117 16.63 9.34 6.00
N LEU A 1118 15.30 9.25 6.15
CA LEU A 1118 14.50 8.18 5.55
C LEU A 1118 14.39 8.37 4.03
N GLN A 1119 14.89 7.39 3.27
CA GLN A 1119 14.91 7.40 1.80
C GLN A 1119 13.68 6.76 1.17
N THR A 1120 12.91 5.91 1.89
CA THR A 1120 11.68 5.26 1.39
C THR A 1120 10.40 5.90 1.93
N ASP A 1121 10.15 7.14 1.51
CA ASP A 1121 9.13 8.05 2.05
C ASP A 1121 7.89 8.25 1.14
N ARG A 1122 7.84 7.64 -0.04
CA ARG A 1122 6.89 7.94 -1.14
C ARG A 1122 6.31 6.69 -1.77
N THR A 1123 5.27 6.83 -2.59
CA THR A 1123 4.72 5.70 -3.36
C THR A 1123 5.67 5.19 -4.44
N TRP A 1124 6.68 6.00 -4.78
CA TRP A 1124 7.76 5.66 -5.69
C TRP A 1124 8.72 4.60 -5.13
N ASN A 1125 9.00 4.63 -3.83
CA ASN A 1125 10.10 3.86 -3.21
C ASN A 1125 9.67 3.01 -2.00
N TYR A 1126 8.42 3.14 -1.53
CA TYR A 1126 7.85 2.28 -0.48
C TYR A 1126 6.72 1.41 -1.06
N PHE A 1127 6.94 0.09 -1.08
CA PHE A 1127 6.09 -0.85 -1.82
C PHE A 1127 5.22 -1.70 -0.91
N VAL A 1128 3.96 -1.29 -0.73
CA VAL A 1128 2.92 -2.17 -0.18
C VAL A 1128 2.46 -3.21 -1.25
N PRO A 1129 1.95 -4.39 -0.86
CA PRO A 1129 1.38 -5.35 -1.81
C PRO A 1129 0.26 -4.73 -2.65
N GLY A 1130 0.17 -5.08 -3.93
CA GLY A 1130 -0.90 -4.74 -4.87
C GLY A 1130 -1.82 -5.93 -5.23
N GLY A 1131 -2.79 -5.71 -6.13
CA GLY A 1131 -3.80 -6.70 -6.48
C GLY A 1131 -3.26 -8.01 -7.07
N THR A 1132 -2.13 -7.97 -7.77
CA THR A 1132 -1.45 -9.16 -8.33
C THR A 1132 -0.44 -9.82 -7.39
N ASP A 1133 -0.20 -9.25 -6.21
CA ASP A 1133 0.70 -9.79 -5.19
C ASP A 1133 -0.04 -10.70 -4.18
N ILE A 1134 -1.38 -10.74 -4.22
CA ILE A 1134 -2.20 -11.62 -3.37
C ILE A 1134 -2.09 -13.10 -3.81
N PRO A 1135 -2.50 -14.08 -2.97
CA PRO A 1135 -2.56 -15.48 -3.37
C PRO A 1135 -3.37 -15.69 -4.67
N GLN A 1136 -2.92 -16.59 -5.54
CA GLN A 1136 -3.69 -16.94 -6.74
C GLN A 1136 -4.98 -17.69 -6.36
N ASP A 1137 -4.92 -18.54 -5.33
CA ASP A 1137 -6.08 -19.17 -4.69
C ASP A 1137 -6.08 -18.81 -3.18
N PHE A 1138 -7.05 -18.00 -2.72
CA PHE A 1138 -7.11 -17.52 -1.35
C PHE A 1138 -8.33 -18.08 -0.60
N ARG A 1139 -8.09 -18.96 0.38
CA ARG A 1139 -9.15 -19.68 1.10
C ARG A 1139 -9.15 -19.37 2.59
N ILE A 1140 -10.31 -18.93 3.09
CA ILE A 1140 -10.52 -18.59 4.51
C ILE A 1140 -11.54 -19.57 5.11
N TYR A 1141 -11.20 -20.15 6.25
CA TYR A 1141 -12.04 -21.07 6.99
C TYR A 1141 -12.25 -20.54 8.42
N PHE A 1142 -13.48 -20.58 8.91
CA PHE A 1142 -13.74 -20.37 10.34
C PHE A 1142 -13.77 -21.71 11.06
N LYS A 1143 -13.18 -21.76 12.26
CA LYS A 1143 -13.29 -22.94 13.13
C LYS A 1143 -14.75 -23.20 13.47
N LYS A 1144 -15.22 -24.42 13.19
CA LYS A 1144 -16.60 -24.84 13.46
C LYS A 1144 -16.80 -25.02 14.97
N LYS A 1145 -18.01 -24.72 15.46
CA LYS A 1145 -18.42 -24.93 16.88
C LYS A 1145 -17.48 -24.30 17.92
N SER A 1146 -16.87 -23.16 17.60
CA SER A 1146 -15.82 -22.56 18.42
C SER A 1146 -16.31 -21.54 19.47
N TYR A 1147 -17.60 -21.57 19.82
CA TYR A 1147 -18.19 -20.71 20.84
C TYR A 1147 -18.40 -21.51 22.13
N SER A 1148 -17.88 -21.05 23.27
CA SER A 1148 -17.92 -21.78 24.54
C SER A 1148 -18.77 -21.12 25.63
N ASN A 1149 -19.13 -19.83 25.51
CA ASN A 1149 -19.85 -19.06 26.53
C ASN A 1149 -20.72 -17.92 25.95
N ASP A 1150 -21.74 -17.47 26.70
CA ASP A 1150 -22.62 -16.34 26.35
C ASP A 1150 -21.95 -14.96 26.46
N ALA A 1151 -20.77 -14.90 27.09
CA ALA A 1151 -19.99 -13.68 27.22
C ALA A 1151 -19.67 -13.09 25.83
N ILE A 1152 -19.93 -11.79 25.64
CA ILE A 1152 -19.72 -11.08 24.36
C ILE A 1152 -20.38 -11.81 23.16
N LEU A 1153 -21.53 -12.43 23.41
CA LEU A 1153 -22.32 -13.17 22.40
C LEU A 1153 -21.54 -14.32 21.75
N GLY A 1154 -20.52 -14.85 22.43
CA GLY A 1154 -19.64 -15.94 21.96
C GLY A 1154 -18.66 -15.51 20.86
N SER A 1155 -18.50 -14.22 20.60
CA SER A 1155 -17.60 -13.69 19.55
C SER A 1155 -16.16 -13.55 20.03
N LYS A 1156 -15.18 -13.68 19.13
CA LYS A 1156 -13.75 -13.40 19.41
C LYS A 1156 -13.24 -12.17 18.65
N VAL A 1157 -12.06 -11.69 19.03
CA VAL A 1157 -11.35 -10.64 18.30
C VAL A 1157 -10.79 -11.16 16.97
N ILE A 1158 -10.72 -10.29 15.96
CA ILE A 1158 -10.47 -10.71 14.56
C ILE A 1158 -9.59 -9.75 13.76
N SER A 1159 -9.24 -8.58 14.33
CA SER A 1159 -8.55 -7.55 13.55
C SER A 1159 -7.05 -7.86 13.48
N GLU A 1160 -6.39 -8.06 14.60
CA GLU A 1160 -4.93 -8.27 14.64
C GLU A 1160 -4.44 -9.71 14.39
N PRO A 1161 -5.13 -10.79 14.82
CA PRO A 1161 -4.57 -12.14 14.80
C PRO A 1161 -4.01 -12.59 13.45
N ALA A 1162 -4.78 -12.44 12.37
CA ALA A 1162 -4.38 -12.85 11.01
C ALA A 1162 -3.13 -12.15 10.46
N THR A 1163 -2.73 -10.99 11.00
CA THR A 1163 -1.46 -10.36 10.61
C THR A 1163 -0.28 -11.26 10.97
N CYS A 1164 -0.34 -11.93 12.13
CA CYS A 1164 0.72 -12.83 12.61
C CYS A 1164 0.88 -14.07 11.73
N MET A 1165 -0.20 -14.52 11.09
CA MET A 1165 -0.16 -15.69 10.20
C MET A 1165 0.56 -15.43 8.87
N GLY A 1166 0.88 -14.17 8.55
CA GLY A 1166 1.69 -13.80 7.38
C GLY A 1166 3.09 -14.44 7.37
N VAL A 1167 3.63 -14.86 8.53
CA VAL A 1167 4.94 -15.54 8.65
C VAL A 1167 5.05 -16.82 7.81
N VAL A 1168 3.92 -17.46 7.51
CA VAL A 1168 3.87 -18.64 6.64
C VAL A 1168 4.55 -18.41 5.28
N ILE A 1169 4.51 -17.17 4.75
CA ILE A 1169 5.06 -16.82 3.45
C ILE A 1169 6.60 -16.89 3.47
N PRO A 1170 7.32 -16.18 4.38
CA PRO A 1170 8.76 -16.39 4.59
C PRO A 1170 9.19 -17.84 4.79
N LEU A 1171 8.41 -18.63 5.54
CA LEU A 1171 8.72 -20.06 5.75
C LEU A 1171 8.66 -20.84 4.43
N ALA A 1172 7.59 -20.64 3.64
CA ALA A 1172 7.44 -21.27 2.33
C ALA A 1172 8.54 -20.80 1.35
N LEU A 1173 8.89 -19.51 1.37
CA LEU A 1173 9.99 -18.97 0.55
C LEU A 1173 11.33 -19.59 0.94
N ARG A 1174 11.58 -19.79 2.24
CA ARG A 1174 12.79 -20.46 2.74
C ARG A 1174 12.91 -21.88 2.20
N GLU A 1175 11.82 -22.63 2.13
CA GLU A 1175 11.83 -23.97 1.52
C GLU A 1175 12.22 -23.90 0.03
N ALA A 1176 11.57 -23.01 -0.73
CA ALA A 1176 11.86 -22.85 -2.16
C ALA A 1176 13.33 -22.48 -2.39
N ILE A 1177 13.87 -21.55 -1.59
CA ILE A 1177 15.28 -21.14 -1.61
C ILE A 1177 16.19 -22.33 -1.27
N THR A 1178 15.84 -23.13 -0.26
CA THR A 1178 16.62 -24.30 0.13
C THR A 1178 16.67 -25.35 -0.98
N SER A 1179 15.55 -25.56 -1.68
CA SER A 1179 15.53 -26.44 -2.85
C SER A 1179 16.45 -25.94 -3.97
N SER A 1180 16.53 -24.62 -4.19
CA SER A 1180 17.51 -24.02 -5.12
C SER A 1180 18.95 -24.27 -4.69
N ARG A 1181 19.24 -24.10 -3.39
CA ARG A 1181 20.57 -24.25 -2.77
C ARG A 1181 21.07 -25.69 -2.85
N LEU A 1182 20.19 -26.67 -2.67
CA LEU A 1182 20.50 -28.10 -2.80
C LEU A 1182 21.13 -28.43 -4.15
N GLU A 1183 20.55 -27.92 -5.24
CA GLU A 1183 21.06 -28.15 -6.59
C GLU A 1183 22.35 -27.38 -6.90
N SER A 1184 22.70 -26.38 -6.08
CA SER A 1184 24.02 -25.71 -6.13
C SER A 1184 25.04 -26.35 -5.17
N GLY A 1185 24.70 -27.50 -4.57
CA GLY A 1185 25.58 -28.31 -3.72
C GLY A 1185 25.57 -27.95 -2.24
N ILE A 1186 24.58 -27.19 -1.77
CA ILE A 1186 24.45 -26.79 -0.37
C ILE A 1186 23.39 -27.66 0.30
N ALA A 1187 23.76 -28.38 1.37
CA ALA A 1187 22.85 -29.30 2.05
C ALA A 1187 21.58 -28.62 2.58
N THR A 1188 20.45 -29.34 2.55
CA THR A 1188 19.14 -28.85 3.00
C THR A 1188 19.09 -28.51 4.48
N ASN A 1189 19.97 -29.10 5.29
CA ASN A 1189 20.10 -28.80 6.72
C ASN A 1189 21.02 -27.60 7.02
N SER A 1190 21.56 -26.94 6.01
CA SER A 1190 22.38 -25.73 6.17
C SER A 1190 21.49 -24.50 6.36
N TRP A 1191 21.48 -23.95 7.57
CA TRP A 1191 20.75 -22.74 7.89
C TRP A 1191 21.37 -21.49 7.25
N PHE A 1192 20.52 -20.56 6.78
CA PHE A 1192 20.92 -19.23 6.29
C PHE A 1192 20.00 -18.15 6.87
N ASN A 1193 20.55 -16.99 7.20
CA ASN A 1193 19.80 -15.88 7.80
C ASN A 1193 19.31 -14.89 6.74
N ILE A 1194 18.07 -14.40 6.91
CA ILE A 1194 17.53 -13.26 6.20
C ILE A 1194 16.95 -12.32 7.26
N ASP A 1195 17.57 -11.16 7.44
CA ASP A 1195 17.06 -10.10 8.32
C ASP A 1195 16.01 -9.25 7.58
N GLY A 1196 14.95 -8.86 8.29
CA GLY A 1196 13.87 -8.05 7.75
C GLY A 1196 13.03 -8.75 6.66
N PRO A 1197 12.40 -7.98 5.75
CA PRO A 1197 11.52 -8.54 4.72
C PRO A 1197 12.27 -9.38 3.68
N TYR A 1198 11.66 -10.48 3.22
CA TYR A 1198 12.12 -11.33 2.12
C TYR A 1198 11.90 -10.63 0.76
N THR A 1199 12.64 -9.55 0.53
CA THR A 1199 12.57 -8.79 -0.72
C THR A 1199 13.10 -9.61 -1.91
N VAL A 1200 12.75 -9.19 -3.12
CA VAL A 1200 13.27 -9.76 -4.37
C VAL A 1200 14.80 -9.88 -4.35
N GLU A 1201 15.47 -8.86 -3.78
CA GLU A 1201 16.92 -8.89 -3.56
C GLU A 1201 17.36 -10.02 -2.63
N LYS A 1202 16.79 -10.09 -1.41
CA LYS A 1202 17.24 -11.06 -0.41
C LYS A 1202 16.96 -12.48 -0.85
N ILE A 1203 15.80 -12.74 -1.47
CA ILE A 1203 15.48 -14.03 -2.08
C ILE A 1203 16.52 -14.39 -3.14
N GLY A 1204 16.74 -13.50 -4.11
CA GLY A 1204 17.64 -13.75 -5.23
C GLY A 1204 19.09 -13.97 -4.80
N LEU A 1205 19.58 -13.25 -3.79
CA LEU A 1205 20.90 -13.49 -3.21
C LEU A 1205 20.95 -14.85 -2.49
N SER A 1206 19.97 -15.17 -1.63
CA SER A 1206 19.95 -16.40 -0.83
C SER A 1206 19.79 -17.69 -1.63
N CYS A 1207 19.29 -17.64 -2.87
CA CYS A 1207 19.22 -18.79 -3.77
C CYS A 1207 20.60 -19.38 -4.15
N GLU A 1208 21.70 -18.64 -3.96
CA GLU A 1208 23.09 -19.09 -4.21
C GLU A 1208 23.35 -19.72 -5.60
N THR A 1209 22.56 -19.36 -6.60
CA THR A 1209 22.76 -19.80 -7.98
C THR A 1209 24.15 -19.40 -8.47
N LYS A 1210 24.93 -20.35 -8.98
CA LYS A 1210 26.29 -20.11 -9.47
C LYS A 1210 26.28 -19.89 -10.99
N LEU A 1211 27.22 -19.09 -11.50
CA LEU A 1211 27.34 -18.86 -12.95
C LEU A 1211 27.70 -20.15 -13.71
N GLU A 1212 28.44 -21.06 -13.08
CA GLU A 1212 28.78 -22.38 -13.64
C GLU A 1212 27.55 -23.30 -13.82
N ASP A 1213 26.44 -22.99 -13.14
CA ASP A 1213 25.18 -23.71 -13.29
C ASP A 1213 24.42 -23.28 -14.56
N PHE A 1214 24.82 -22.17 -15.20
CA PHE A 1214 24.13 -21.63 -16.37
C PHE A 1214 24.54 -22.41 -17.63
N LYS A 1215 23.68 -23.33 -18.06
CA LYS A 1215 23.94 -24.31 -19.14
C LYS A 1215 22.67 -24.58 -19.94
N PHE A 1216 22.82 -25.04 -21.18
CA PHE A 1216 21.68 -25.49 -21.99
C PHE A 1216 21.42 -27.00 -21.86
N TYR A 1217 22.47 -27.81 -21.71
CA TYR A 1217 22.45 -29.27 -21.61
C TYR A 1217 23.40 -29.78 -20.53
#